data_AF-A0AAE8MHE0-F1
#
_entry.id   AF-A0AAE8MHE0-F1
#
_cell.length_a   1.000
_cell.length_b   1.000
_cell.length_c   1.000
_cell.angle_alpha   90.00
_cell.angle_beta   90.00
_cell.angle_gamma   90.00
#
_symmetry.space_group_name_H-M   'P 1'
#
loop_
_entity.id
_entity.type
_entity.pdbx_description
1 polymer ?
#
loop_
_entity_poly.entity_id
_entity_poly.type
_entity_poly.pdbx_seq_one_letter_code
_entity_poly.pdbx_strand_id
1 'polypeptide(L)'
;MNPLELLRTEVERQLRRRESDAGRQHPAIISIQQQLRDHDYHNQLMDLHYVITTRDASSPVLWKRANLPDDDLIWQVPTFHNNGIAINQSAIKDRILFLRKRETQSKSITSYMWDKEQVQDWAYGTESSVLLVVGTSQQRKTLDSFGIEAVNNVKPPDVVLYLLSPLPDEVADLATNWMGDILRQLAIQALQALHPFTTPLTLGLLVQVMQLVASGDWFEALAGILALECRVKKDFTIVVDVGVLRNNFHDAGLLPDVFLKLIRQLEAKVKLRVMIIVGRIIVLDFDPAIKTFSVDCHPKRLPPRATHLPVRLGGPVAPFEGTAGSPATASNEIVDHSTVASASTSERAIHTVSPNNYSAPEGSDGKSATTLSSLTKVEAKGINIIDLGAFQSSATDSSARSTEQWFNMLETTTHEFMYRQDGSNSNSMTPIKIAVLDTGFAYTTAEDKRSLRPYYQRVKKFANFIDGGSDSEAKTDPSGHGTTVAVQILKVSLTAVLYICRVVRPDGETLVPDKTAVERAIKKAAAKPDKDSPDGGGWGVDIINMSFGWPYNHDGVRRAIDFARQNGVHMFASTSNDGLLGPPNDILYPARSDSVIGVDAADGHGEHARYAPSSSSQHSRGSRFSAPGLGISSPNAKRTWSGSSFACPIAAGVAALILEFARQSPLNKSPDIQTYLQDIPAMLSVLRLASSEKGPNGLKFLVPWKLIGKAGEERLITAWFIVDELRKEYGLEVGAEVARCFKTSQE
;
A
#
# COMPACT_ATOMS: atom_id res chain seq x y z
N MET A 1 46.72 17.82 -8.27
CA MET A 1 46.54 18.52 -6.96
C MET A 1 47.16 17.66 -5.87
N ASN A 2 47.85 18.25 -4.89
CA ASN A 2 48.35 17.50 -3.74
C ASN A 2 47.13 16.89 -3.01
N PRO A 3 47.07 15.58 -2.75
CA PRO A 3 45.91 14.98 -2.10
C PRO A 3 45.60 15.50 -0.70
N LEU A 4 46.63 15.94 0.03
CA LEU A 4 46.46 16.62 1.31
C LEU A 4 45.79 17.98 1.15
N GLU A 5 46.02 18.64 0.01
CA GLU A 5 45.34 19.89 -0.35
C GLU A 5 43.86 19.66 -0.64
N LEU A 6 43.50 18.54 -1.27
CA LEU A 6 42.10 18.17 -1.50
C LEU A 6 41.38 17.88 -0.19
N LEU A 7 41.99 17.08 0.69
CA LEU A 7 41.44 16.81 2.02
C LEU A 7 41.33 18.09 2.85
N ARG A 8 42.36 18.94 2.84
CA ARG A 8 42.33 20.25 3.51
C ARG A 8 41.19 21.13 2.98
N THR A 9 41.08 21.24 1.66
CA THR A 9 40.04 22.06 1.00
C THR A 9 38.65 21.59 1.38
N GLU A 10 38.44 20.26 1.43
CA GLU A 10 37.16 19.66 1.80
C GLU A 10 36.85 19.84 3.30
N VAL A 11 37.82 19.63 4.18
CA VAL A 11 37.70 19.90 5.63
C VAL A 11 37.35 21.37 5.87
N GLU A 12 38.06 22.31 5.22
CA GLU A 12 37.77 23.73 5.31
C GLU A 12 36.40 24.09 4.73
N ARG A 13 35.97 23.42 3.65
CA ARG A 13 34.64 23.62 3.07
C ARG A 13 33.55 23.25 4.07
N GLN A 14 33.73 22.19 4.84
CA GLN A 14 32.80 21.79 5.89
C GLN A 14 32.85 22.74 7.08
N LEU A 15 34.04 23.17 7.53
CA LEU A 15 34.20 24.14 8.62
C LEU A 15 33.61 25.53 8.30
N ARG A 16 33.68 25.98 7.03
CA ARG A 16 33.12 27.27 6.58
C ARG A 16 31.60 27.33 6.61
N ARG A 17 30.91 26.19 6.68
CA ARG A 17 29.44 26.15 6.76
C ARG A 17 28.99 26.34 8.20
N ARG A 18 28.62 27.58 8.56
CA ARG A 18 27.91 27.88 9.82
C ARG A 18 26.43 28.18 9.59
N GLU A 19 25.65 27.70 10.56
CA GLU A 19 24.20 27.67 10.75
C GLU A 19 23.35 28.72 10.01
N SER A 20 22.58 28.24 9.04
CA SER A 20 21.33 28.88 8.62
C SER A 20 20.36 27.83 8.07
N ASP A 21 19.85 26.95 8.95
CA ASP A 21 18.49 26.41 8.88
C ASP A 21 18.26 25.37 9.97
N ALA A 22 17.10 25.45 10.64
CA ALA A 22 16.70 24.53 11.69
C ALA A 22 16.19 23.20 11.10
N GLY A 23 17.10 22.35 10.63
CA GLY A 23 16.76 20.98 10.25
C GLY A 23 16.44 20.12 11.48
N ARG A 24 15.32 19.39 11.43
CA ARG A 24 14.91 18.40 12.45
C ARG A 24 15.95 17.27 12.55
N GLN A 25 16.18 16.76 13.76
CA GLN A 25 17.08 15.63 14.00
C GLN A 25 16.35 14.30 13.74
N HIS A 26 16.94 13.39 12.96
CA HIS A 26 16.45 12.03 12.80
C HIS A 26 17.57 11.02 13.15
N PRO A 27 17.31 9.99 13.97
CA PRO A 27 18.37 9.09 14.46
C PRO A 27 18.99 8.19 13.38
N ALA A 28 18.27 7.91 12.30
CA ALA A 28 18.74 7.05 11.20
C ALA A 28 19.41 7.80 10.03
N ILE A 29 19.37 9.15 10.04
CA ILE A 29 19.84 10.00 8.94
C ILE A 29 20.81 11.00 9.53
N ILE A 30 22.00 11.10 8.95
CA ILE A 30 22.98 12.10 9.36
C ILE A 30 23.15 13.06 8.20
N SER A 31 22.63 14.27 8.36
CA SER A 31 22.87 15.37 7.42
C SER A 31 24.12 16.15 7.83
N ILE A 32 24.78 16.79 6.86
CA ILE A 32 25.94 17.65 7.14
C ILE A 32 25.63 18.72 8.21
N GLN A 33 24.39 19.24 8.23
CA GLN A 33 23.96 20.23 9.23
C GLN A 33 23.75 19.63 10.62
N GLN A 34 23.24 18.39 10.70
CA GLN A 34 23.14 17.68 11.98
C GLN A 34 24.52 17.39 12.55
N GLN A 35 25.45 17.00 11.69
CA GLN A 35 26.81 16.65 12.07
C GLN A 35 27.66 17.88 12.44
N LEU A 36 27.53 19.00 11.72
CA LEU A 36 28.21 20.26 12.09
C LEU A 36 27.69 20.88 13.39
N ARG A 37 26.48 20.52 13.86
CA ARG A 37 25.95 20.90 15.18
C ARG A 37 26.50 20.03 16.31
N ASP A 38 27.04 18.85 15.98
CA ASP A 38 27.71 18.02 16.96
C ASP A 38 29.04 18.68 17.34
N HIS A 39 29.11 19.13 18.59
CA HIS A 39 30.27 19.84 19.11
C HIS A 39 31.51 18.93 19.08
N ASP A 40 31.32 17.62 19.25
CA ASP A 40 32.41 16.65 19.21
C ASP A 40 32.97 16.52 17.79
N TYR A 41 32.11 16.32 16.79
CA TYR A 41 32.52 16.29 15.38
C TYR A 41 33.20 17.58 14.94
N HIS A 42 32.66 18.75 15.30
CA HIS A 42 33.26 20.03 14.92
C HIS A 42 34.67 20.19 15.50
N ASN A 43 34.87 19.78 16.77
CA ASN A 43 36.17 19.79 17.42
C ASN A 43 37.13 18.79 16.77
N GLN A 44 36.68 17.56 16.51
CA GLN A 44 37.46 16.53 15.79
C GLN A 44 37.88 17.00 14.39
N LEU A 45 36.99 17.71 13.69
CA LEU A 45 37.26 18.26 12.36
C LEU A 45 38.27 19.41 12.41
N MET A 46 38.22 20.25 13.46
CA MET A 46 39.23 21.28 13.71
C MET A 46 40.59 20.67 14.07
N ASP A 47 40.61 19.60 14.88
CA ASP A 47 41.83 18.88 15.23
C ASP A 47 42.45 18.22 13.98
N LEU A 48 41.63 17.61 13.12
CA LEU A 48 42.07 17.08 11.84
C LEU A 48 42.63 18.18 10.93
N HIS A 49 41.95 19.34 10.85
CA HIS A 49 42.43 20.50 10.08
C HIS A 49 43.79 20.98 10.58
N TYR A 50 43.96 21.08 11.89
CA TYR A 50 45.21 21.48 12.51
C TYR A 50 46.34 20.50 12.18
N VAL A 51 46.10 19.19 12.29
CA VAL A 51 47.09 18.15 11.94
C VAL A 51 47.48 18.19 10.47
N ILE A 52 46.52 18.41 9.56
CA ILE A 52 46.78 18.54 8.12
C ILE A 52 47.58 19.81 7.80
N THR A 53 47.28 20.92 8.48
CA THR A 53 47.89 22.23 8.20
C THR A 53 49.29 22.38 8.79
N THR A 54 49.56 21.75 9.94
CA THR A 54 50.86 21.85 10.64
C THR A 54 51.91 20.87 10.13
N ARG A 55 51.50 19.80 9.45
CA ARG A 55 52.43 18.81 8.88
C ARG A 55 52.79 19.16 7.45
N ASP A 56 54.08 19.06 7.13
CA ASP A 56 54.59 19.32 5.79
C ASP A 56 54.01 18.33 4.77
N ALA A 57 53.22 18.86 3.82
CA ALA A 57 52.55 18.11 2.77
C ALA A 57 53.52 17.50 1.73
N SER A 58 54.81 17.81 1.83
CA SER A 58 55.86 17.33 0.93
C SER A 58 56.63 16.09 1.45
N SER A 59 56.41 15.65 2.71
CA SER A 59 57.13 14.52 3.30
C SER A 59 56.21 13.33 3.65
N PRO A 60 56.16 12.27 2.80
CA PRO A 60 55.35 11.07 3.03
C PRO A 60 55.70 10.32 4.32
N VAL A 61 56.95 10.46 4.82
CA VAL A 61 57.46 9.74 5.99
C VAL A 61 56.86 10.28 7.29
N LEU A 62 56.61 11.58 7.38
CA LEU A 62 56.02 12.22 8.56
C LEU A 62 54.54 11.84 8.76
N TRP A 63 53.83 11.58 7.66
CA TRP A 63 52.44 11.10 7.69
C TRP A 63 52.33 9.64 8.10
N LYS A 64 53.33 8.79 7.82
CA LYS A 64 53.34 7.39 8.29
C LYS A 64 53.39 7.25 9.82
N ARG A 65 53.77 8.31 10.54
CA ARG A 65 53.86 8.35 12.01
C ARG A 65 52.80 9.28 12.62
N ALA A 66 51.81 9.70 11.84
CA ALA A 66 50.69 10.50 12.33
C ALA A 66 49.67 9.59 13.00
N ASN A 67 49.42 9.79 14.30
CA ASN A 67 48.16 9.34 14.87
C ASN A 67 47.11 10.36 14.46
N LEU A 68 46.11 9.91 13.71
CA LEU A 68 44.94 10.73 13.45
C LEU A 68 44.11 10.78 14.74
N PRO A 69 43.63 11.98 15.13
CA PRO A 69 42.89 12.15 16.38
C PRO A 69 41.58 11.37 16.40
N ASP A 70 41.00 11.09 15.22
CA ASP A 70 39.82 10.24 15.06
C ASP A 70 39.84 9.52 13.70
N ASP A 71 40.09 8.22 13.72
CA ASP A 71 40.10 7.36 12.52
C ASP A 71 38.69 7.23 11.90
N ASP A 72 37.63 7.35 12.70
CA ASP A 72 36.24 7.27 12.23
C ASP A 72 35.85 8.52 11.44
N LEU A 73 36.60 9.61 11.57
CA LEU A 73 36.36 10.83 10.81
C LEU A 73 36.67 10.66 9.31
N ILE A 74 37.54 9.72 8.95
CA ILE A 74 38.07 9.56 7.59
C ILE A 74 36.99 9.23 6.57
N TRP A 75 36.04 8.36 6.91
CA TRP A 75 34.94 8.02 6.01
C TRP A 75 33.81 9.07 6.04
N GLN A 76 33.76 9.89 7.10
CA GLN A 76 32.74 10.94 7.25
C GLN A 76 33.02 12.12 6.31
N VAL A 77 34.27 12.55 6.15
CA VAL A 77 34.62 13.69 5.27
C VAL A 77 34.09 13.53 3.82
N PRO A 78 34.35 12.42 3.09
CA PRO A 78 33.87 12.28 1.71
C PRO A 78 32.34 12.13 1.64
N THR A 79 31.69 11.70 2.72
CA THR A 79 30.24 11.48 2.77
C THR A 79 29.43 12.74 2.47
N PHE A 80 29.95 13.91 2.85
CA PHE A 80 29.24 15.19 2.78
C PHE A 80 29.65 16.08 1.61
N HIS A 81 30.39 15.54 0.64
CA HIS A 81 30.65 16.22 -0.61
C HIS A 81 29.32 16.54 -1.33
N ASN A 82 29.17 17.77 -1.84
CA ASN A 82 27.97 18.25 -2.57
C ASN A 82 26.60 18.20 -1.83
N ASN A 83 26.56 18.44 -0.52
CA ASN A 83 25.33 18.44 0.32
C ASN A 83 24.69 17.05 0.52
N GLY A 84 25.46 15.97 0.33
CA GLY A 84 24.97 14.61 0.51
C GLY A 84 24.48 14.28 1.94
N ILE A 85 23.69 13.22 2.04
CA ILE A 85 23.20 12.64 3.29
C ILE A 85 23.97 11.34 3.57
N ALA A 86 24.28 11.05 4.83
CA ALA A 86 24.75 9.74 5.28
C ALA A 86 23.62 8.94 5.91
N ILE A 87 23.55 7.65 5.59
CA ILE A 87 22.55 6.75 6.15
C ILE A 87 23.18 5.85 7.21
N ASN A 88 22.61 5.85 8.42
CA ASN A 88 22.99 4.89 9.46
C ASN A 88 22.31 3.54 9.16
N GLN A 89 23.08 2.61 8.58
CA GLN A 89 22.56 1.33 8.10
C GLN A 89 21.99 0.44 9.21
N SER A 90 22.65 0.42 10.39
CA SER A 90 22.18 -0.33 11.55
C SER A 90 20.82 0.18 12.03
N ALA A 91 20.67 1.51 12.13
CA ALA A 91 19.42 2.14 12.51
C ALA A 91 18.30 1.90 11.48
N ILE A 92 18.61 1.88 10.18
CA ILE A 92 17.64 1.53 9.14
C ILE A 92 17.19 0.08 9.27
N LYS A 93 18.12 -0.86 9.41
CA LYS A 93 17.82 -2.28 9.58
C LYS A 93 16.96 -2.52 10.82
N ASP A 94 17.31 -1.90 11.95
CA ASP A 94 16.53 -1.98 13.20
C ASP A 94 15.15 -1.35 13.06
N ARG A 95 15.04 -0.23 12.36
CA ARG A 95 13.76 0.40 12.05
C ARG A 95 12.88 -0.49 11.19
N ILE A 96 13.41 -1.12 10.14
CA ILE A 96 12.66 -2.04 9.30
C ILE A 96 12.18 -3.22 10.15
N LEU A 97 13.05 -3.80 10.98
CA LEU A 97 12.68 -4.87 11.91
C LEU A 97 11.57 -4.44 12.88
N PHE A 98 11.64 -3.22 13.41
CA PHE A 98 10.65 -2.64 14.31
C PHE A 98 9.28 -2.43 13.64
N LEU A 99 9.27 -1.85 12.44
CA LEU A 99 8.04 -1.68 11.64
C LEU A 99 7.36 -3.03 11.42
N ARG A 100 8.14 -4.10 11.21
CA ARG A 100 7.61 -5.45 10.97
C ARG A 100 7.11 -6.16 12.24
N LYS A 101 7.76 -5.94 13.39
CA LYS A 101 7.27 -6.46 14.70
C LYS A 101 5.90 -5.90 15.09
N ARG A 102 5.57 -4.65 14.70
CA ARG A 102 4.24 -4.05 14.94
C ARG A 102 3.17 -4.57 13.97
N GLU A 103 3.59 -5.10 12.80
CA GLU A 103 2.68 -5.43 11.70
C GLU A 103 2.38 -6.93 11.53
N THR A 104 3.08 -7.87 12.19
CA THR A 104 2.88 -9.32 11.95
C THR A 104 2.73 -10.20 13.20
N GLN A 105 1.55 -10.83 13.29
CA GLN A 105 1.34 -12.20 13.80
C GLN A 105 1.41 -13.27 12.67
N SER A 106 1.69 -12.88 11.41
CA SER A 106 1.86 -13.82 10.29
C SER A 106 3.34 -13.94 9.91
N LYS A 107 3.95 -15.12 10.11
CA LYS A 107 5.33 -15.39 9.68
C LYS A 107 5.40 -15.35 8.15
N SER A 108 6.13 -14.38 7.60
CA SER A 108 6.52 -14.41 6.18
C SER A 108 7.37 -15.67 5.95
N ILE A 109 6.92 -16.56 5.07
CA ILE A 109 7.69 -17.77 4.70
C ILE A 109 8.64 -17.37 3.60
N THR A 110 9.90 -17.08 3.93
CA THR A 110 11.00 -16.78 3.00
C THR A 110 11.85 -18.01 2.69
N SER A 111 11.66 -19.11 3.43
CA SER A 111 12.48 -20.33 3.33
C SER A 111 12.54 -20.91 1.92
N TYR A 112 11.40 -20.90 1.20
CA TYR A 112 11.33 -21.43 -0.16
C TYR A 112 12.18 -20.64 -1.17
N MET A 113 12.52 -19.37 -0.87
CA MET A 113 13.36 -18.54 -1.73
C MET A 113 14.81 -18.99 -1.66
N TRP A 114 15.27 -19.42 -0.47
CA TRP A 114 16.61 -19.96 -0.26
C TRP A 114 16.83 -21.33 -0.93
N ASP A 115 15.74 -22.05 -1.24
CA ASP A 115 15.79 -23.34 -1.94
C ASP A 115 15.94 -23.21 -3.47
N LYS A 116 15.88 -21.98 -4.01
CA LYS A 116 15.95 -21.74 -5.46
C LYS A 116 17.40 -21.77 -5.93
N GLU A 117 17.66 -22.47 -7.04
CA GLU A 117 19.00 -22.63 -7.63
C GLU A 117 19.71 -21.29 -7.84
N GLN A 118 19.01 -20.28 -8.39
CA GLN A 118 19.60 -18.95 -8.62
C GLN A 118 20.06 -18.28 -7.31
N VAL A 119 19.31 -18.48 -6.22
CA VAL A 119 19.62 -17.90 -4.90
C VAL A 119 20.75 -18.68 -4.24
N GLN A 120 20.77 -20.02 -4.38
CA GLN A 120 21.86 -20.86 -3.87
C GLN A 120 23.18 -20.59 -4.60
N ASP A 121 23.14 -20.47 -5.93
CA ASP A 121 24.28 -20.10 -6.76
C ASP A 121 24.84 -18.73 -6.36
N TRP A 122 23.96 -17.77 -6.12
CA TRP A 122 24.37 -16.45 -5.68
C TRP A 122 24.97 -16.49 -4.26
N ALA A 123 24.32 -17.16 -3.31
CA ALA A 123 24.73 -17.16 -1.90
C ALA A 123 26.00 -17.98 -1.64
N TYR A 124 26.14 -19.13 -2.29
CA TYR A 124 27.18 -20.12 -2.02
C TYR A 124 28.13 -20.37 -3.19
N GLY A 125 27.88 -19.78 -4.36
CA GLY A 125 28.74 -19.93 -5.53
C GLY A 125 30.13 -19.34 -5.32
N THR A 126 31.10 -19.83 -6.09
CA THR A 126 32.51 -19.39 -6.03
C THR A 126 32.81 -18.18 -6.90
N GLU A 127 31.92 -17.82 -7.82
CA GLU A 127 32.12 -16.72 -8.77
C GLU A 127 31.38 -15.44 -8.36
N SER A 128 31.85 -14.30 -8.89
CA SER A 128 31.13 -13.03 -8.79
C SER A 128 29.85 -13.11 -9.61
N SER A 129 28.73 -12.63 -9.05
CA SER A 129 27.43 -12.73 -9.70
C SER A 129 26.50 -11.57 -9.35
N VAL A 130 25.60 -11.24 -10.27
CA VAL A 130 24.48 -10.33 -10.05
C VAL A 130 23.19 -11.14 -10.08
N LEU A 131 22.44 -11.09 -8.99
CA LEU A 131 21.12 -11.70 -8.85
C LEU A 131 20.05 -10.61 -8.76
N LEU A 132 19.13 -10.62 -9.71
CA LEU A 132 17.95 -9.78 -9.70
C LEU A 132 16.76 -10.55 -9.11
N VAL A 133 16.28 -10.14 -7.94
CA VAL A 133 15.11 -10.71 -7.29
C VAL A 133 13.89 -9.83 -7.61
N VAL A 134 13.05 -10.30 -8.52
CA VAL A 134 11.89 -9.56 -9.02
C VAL A 134 10.63 -10.09 -8.36
N GLY A 135 9.89 -9.23 -7.67
CA GLY A 135 8.54 -9.53 -7.23
C GLY A 135 7.57 -8.43 -7.60
N THR A 136 6.37 -8.54 -7.08
CA THR A 136 5.26 -7.62 -7.25
C THR A 136 5.06 -6.79 -5.99
N SER A 137 4.26 -5.73 -6.11
CA SER A 137 3.84 -4.92 -4.96
C SER A 137 3.15 -5.76 -3.87
N GLN A 138 2.51 -6.88 -4.25
CA GLN A 138 1.89 -7.83 -3.32
C GLN A 138 2.91 -8.59 -2.47
N GLN A 139 4.13 -8.79 -2.98
CA GLN A 139 5.21 -9.51 -2.31
C GLN A 139 6.18 -8.58 -1.58
N ARG A 140 5.92 -7.27 -1.52
CA ARG A 140 6.79 -6.29 -0.87
C ARG A 140 7.21 -6.72 0.54
N LYS A 141 6.25 -7.19 1.36
CA LYS A 141 6.56 -7.68 2.73
C LYS A 141 7.50 -8.89 2.74
N THR A 142 7.34 -9.81 1.78
CA THR A 142 8.21 -10.98 1.61
C THR A 142 9.61 -10.56 1.16
N LEU A 143 9.69 -9.65 0.18
CA LEU A 143 10.94 -9.11 -0.36
C LEU A 143 11.73 -8.33 0.70
N ASP A 144 11.07 -7.46 1.48
CA ASP A 144 11.71 -6.72 2.56
C ASP A 144 12.30 -7.68 3.62
N SER A 145 11.54 -8.73 3.98
CA SER A 145 11.98 -9.76 4.93
C SER A 145 13.17 -10.54 4.38
N PHE A 146 13.09 -10.94 3.12
CA PHE A 146 14.16 -11.65 2.43
C PHE A 146 15.43 -10.81 2.29
N GLY A 147 15.32 -9.50 2.04
CA GLY A 147 16.46 -8.58 2.03
C GLY A 147 17.19 -8.51 3.38
N ILE A 148 16.45 -8.48 4.48
CA ILE A 148 17.05 -8.53 5.83
C ILE A 148 17.75 -9.88 6.08
N GLU A 149 17.13 -10.98 5.68
CA GLU A 149 17.75 -12.31 5.78
C GLU A 149 19.00 -12.43 4.92
N ALA A 150 18.98 -11.90 3.70
CA ALA A 150 20.13 -11.88 2.81
C ALA A 150 21.32 -11.15 3.43
N VAL A 151 21.07 -10.02 4.10
CA VAL A 151 22.11 -9.28 4.84
C VAL A 151 22.60 -10.05 6.07
N ASN A 152 21.73 -10.80 6.76
CA ASN A 152 22.08 -11.53 7.99
C ASN A 152 22.78 -12.87 7.75
N ASN A 153 22.50 -13.52 6.62
CA ASN A 153 22.95 -14.89 6.36
C ASN A 153 24.42 -14.98 5.88
N VAL A 154 25.04 -13.85 5.56
CA VAL A 154 26.46 -13.81 5.17
C VAL A 154 27.34 -13.84 6.43
N LYS A 155 28.19 -14.85 6.54
CA LYS A 155 29.08 -15.06 7.70
C LYS A 155 30.42 -14.33 7.51
N PRO A 156 31.05 -13.81 8.59
CA PRO A 156 32.41 -13.26 8.52
C PRO A 156 33.41 -14.30 7.94
N PRO A 157 34.40 -13.92 7.12
CA PRO A 157 35.01 -12.58 6.99
C PRO A 157 34.40 -11.67 5.90
N ASP A 158 33.32 -12.08 5.25
CA ASP A 158 32.72 -11.36 4.12
C ASP A 158 32.13 -10.01 4.56
N VAL A 159 32.38 -8.96 3.78
CA VAL A 159 31.85 -7.62 4.03
C VAL A 159 30.50 -7.47 3.34
N VAL A 160 29.47 -7.11 4.10
CA VAL A 160 28.12 -6.88 3.59
C VAL A 160 27.84 -5.38 3.51
N LEU A 161 27.65 -4.90 2.28
CA LEU A 161 27.20 -3.54 1.99
C LEU A 161 25.72 -3.63 1.63
N TYR A 162 24.88 -2.77 2.19
CA TYR A 162 23.45 -2.85 1.92
C TYR A 162 22.74 -1.51 1.95
N LEU A 163 21.61 -1.46 1.25
CA LEU A 163 20.67 -0.35 1.28
C LEU A 163 19.25 -0.91 1.16
N LEU A 164 18.47 -0.82 2.24
CA LEU A 164 17.16 -1.47 2.34
C LEU A 164 16.01 -0.45 2.33
N SER A 165 14.85 -0.81 1.76
CA SER A 165 13.61 -0.03 1.79
C SER A 165 12.72 -0.47 2.98
N PRO A 166 11.84 0.40 3.52
CA PRO A 166 11.65 1.82 3.21
C PRO A 166 12.56 2.76 4.00
N LEU A 167 13.22 3.69 3.29
CA LEU A 167 13.88 4.87 3.87
C LEU A 167 12.84 5.83 4.51
N PRO A 168 13.20 6.68 5.47
CA PRO A 168 12.31 7.73 5.99
C PRO A 168 11.92 8.75 4.90
N ASP A 169 10.72 9.34 5.02
CA ASP A 169 10.13 10.19 3.96
C ASP A 169 10.96 11.43 3.62
N GLU A 170 11.64 12.01 4.60
CA GLU A 170 12.44 13.22 4.47
C GLU A 170 13.68 13.04 3.56
N VAL A 171 14.16 11.80 3.37
CA VAL A 171 15.32 11.49 2.51
C VAL A 171 14.93 11.46 1.03
N ALA A 172 13.69 11.10 0.75
CA ALA A 172 13.21 10.88 -0.61
C ALA A 172 13.15 12.16 -1.44
N ASP A 173 12.93 13.29 -0.79
CA ASP A 173 12.76 14.59 -1.45
C ASP A 173 14.09 15.31 -1.73
N LEU A 174 15.22 14.80 -1.22
CA LEU A 174 16.53 15.47 -1.25
C LEU A 174 17.48 14.98 -2.36
N ALA A 175 17.18 13.86 -3.02
CA ALA A 175 18.07 13.22 -3.98
C ALA A 175 17.72 13.57 -5.43
N THR A 176 18.52 14.43 -6.07
CA THR A 176 18.43 14.79 -7.50
C THR A 176 19.18 13.83 -8.42
N ASN A 177 20.15 13.04 -7.90
CA ASN A 177 20.90 12.02 -8.65
C ASN A 177 21.02 10.72 -7.83
N TRP A 178 19.97 9.90 -7.89
CA TRP A 178 19.85 8.70 -7.08
C TRP A 178 20.93 7.65 -7.35
N MET A 179 21.38 7.49 -8.60
CA MET A 179 22.43 6.52 -8.93
C MET A 179 23.75 6.88 -8.23
N GLY A 180 24.16 8.15 -8.33
CA GLY A 180 25.35 8.66 -7.65
C GLY A 180 25.23 8.54 -6.12
N ASP A 181 24.04 8.76 -5.57
CA ASP A 181 23.79 8.66 -4.13
C ASP A 181 23.87 7.21 -3.62
N ILE A 182 23.34 6.23 -4.37
CA ILE A 182 23.46 4.80 -4.02
C ILE A 182 24.93 4.38 -4.04
N LEU A 183 25.66 4.68 -5.12
CA LEU A 183 27.07 4.35 -5.25
C LEU A 183 27.90 5.03 -4.14
N ARG A 184 27.58 6.29 -3.81
CA ARG A 184 28.18 7.00 -2.68
C ARG A 184 27.96 6.25 -1.36
N GLN A 185 26.71 5.87 -1.03
CA GLN A 185 26.45 5.14 0.22
C GLN A 185 27.21 3.82 0.29
N LEU A 186 27.29 3.08 -0.82
CA LEU A 186 28.03 1.82 -0.89
C LEU A 186 29.54 2.03 -0.77
N ALA A 187 30.09 3.08 -1.39
CA ALA A 187 31.50 3.44 -1.29
C ALA A 187 31.89 3.80 0.15
N ILE A 188 31.04 4.56 0.86
CA ILE A 188 31.26 4.93 2.26
C ILE A 188 31.22 3.69 3.16
N GLN A 189 30.24 2.79 2.95
CA GLN A 189 30.17 1.53 3.71
C GLN A 189 31.39 0.64 3.44
N ALA A 190 31.83 0.58 2.18
CA ALA A 190 33.04 -0.16 1.81
C ALA A 190 34.25 0.41 2.53
N LEU A 191 34.36 1.74 2.60
CA LEU A 191 35.44 2.42 3.32
C LEU A 191 35.38 2.13 4.82
N GLN A 192 34.20 2.25 5.47
CA GLN A 192 33.99 1.92 6.89
C GLN A 192 34.46 0.51 7.26
N ALA A 193 34.22 -0.47 6.37
CA ALA A 193 34.62 -1.86 6.58
C ALA A 193 36.15 -2.09 6.56
N LEU A 194 36.94 -1.07 6.20
CA LEU A 194 38.41 -1.12 6.17
C LEU A 194 39.07 -0.66 7.48
N HIS A 195 38.27 -0.22 8.48
CA HIS A 195 38.77 0.21 9.79
C HIS A 195 39.58 -0.89 10.50
N PRO A 196 40.72 -0.58 11.18
CA PRO A 196 41.23 0.76 11.53
C PRO A 196 42.08 1.47 10.46
N PHE A 197 42.01 2.80 10.42
CA PHE A 197 42.57 3.65 9.37
C PHE A 197 43.94 4.29 9.67
N THR A 198 44.58 3.94 10.77
CA THR A 198 45.91 4.43 11.19
C THR A 198 47.09 4.09 10.25
N THR A 199 46.89 3.45 9.11
CA THR A 199 48.00 3.02 8.23
C THR A 199 48.26 3.95 7.02
N PRO A 200 49.47 3.96 6.44
CA PRO A 200 49.75 4.70 5.21
C PRO A 200 48.88 4.26 4.01
N LEU A 201 48.36 3.04 4.06
CA LEU A 201 47.46 2.49 3.06
C LEU A 201 46.12 3.24 3.07
N THR A 202 45.59 3.53 4.25
CA THR A 202 44.29 4.18 4.45
C THR A 202 44.30 5.67 4.15
N LEU A 203 45.42 6.36 4.41
CA LEU A 203 45.64 7.71 3.90
C LEU A 203 45.67 7.71 2.35
N GLY A 204 46.37 6.75 1.73
CA GLY A 204 46.43 6.62 0.27
C GLY A 204 45.07 6.32 -0.38
N LEU A 205 44.27 5.48 0.28
CA LEU A 205 42.87 5.18 -0.08
C LEU A 205 41.99 6.44 -0.05
N LEU A 206 41.99 7.14 1.09
CA LEU A 206 41.21 8.38 1.25
C LEU A 206 41.57 9.41 0.17
N VAL A 207 42.86 9.53 -0.13
CA VAL A 207 43.39 10.38 -1.19
C VAL A 207 42.82 10.04 -2.56
N GLN A 208 42.79 8.75 -2.90
CA GLN A 208 42.22 8.30 -4.18
C GLN A 208 40.72 8.55 -4.24
N VAL A 209 40.01 8.26 -3.15
CA VAL A 209 38.57 8.54 -3.03
C VAL A 209 38.31 10.02 -3.21
N MET A 210 39.02 10.91 -2.51
CA MET A 210 38.83 12.36 -2.61
C MET A 210 39.06 12.91 -4.02
N GLN A 211 40.01 12.35 -4.77
CA GLN A 211 40.22 12.72 -6.17
C GLN A 211 39.04 12.35 -7.06
N LEU A 212 38.48 11.15 -6.88
CA LEU A 212 37.34 10.63 -7.66
C LEU A 212 36.02 11.30 -7.25
N VAL A 213 35.87 11.61 -5.97
CA VAL A 213 34.74 12.36 -5.41
C VAL A 213 34.73 13.79 -5.96
N ALA A 214 35.88 14.45 -6.06
CA ALA A 214 35.99 15.78 -6.65
C ALA A 214 35.58 15.83 -8.14
N SER A 215 35.73 14.72 -8.87
CA SER A 215 35.20 14.58 -10.23
C SER A 215 33.73 14.16 -10.30
N GLY A 216 33.10 13.86 -9.15
CA GLY A 216 31.71 13.40 -9.06
C GLY A 216 31.50 11.94 -9.48
N ASP A 217 32.57 11.17 -9.66
CA ASP A 217 32.53 9.80 -10.18
C ASP A 217 32.57 8.77 -9.04
N TRP A 218 31.40 8.55 -8.44
CA TRP A 218 31.24 7.57 -7.36
C TRP A 218 31.36 6.11 -7.81
N PHE A 219 31.21 5.85 -9.12
CA PHE A 219 31.40 4.52 -9.68
C PHE A 219 32.88 4.13 -9.61
N GLU A 220 33.76 4.99 -10.12
CA GLU A 220 35.21 4.77 -10.05
C GLU A 220 35.71 4.81 -8.60
N ALA A 221 35.11 5.65 -7.74
CA ALA A 221 35.44 5.67 -6.31
C ALA A 221 35.14 4.31 -5.64
N LEU A 222 33.96 3.74 -5.86
CA LEU A 222 33.59 2.42 -5.34
C LEU A 222 34.51 1.33 -5.92
N ALA A 223 34.75 1.34 -7.22
CA ALA A 223 35.64 0.38 -7.89
C ALA A 223 37.06 0.43 -7.31
N GLY A 224 37.60 1.64 -7.11
CA GLY A 224 38.91 1.86 -6.49
C GLY A 224 38.98 1.31 -5.07
N ILE A 225 38.00 1.62 -4.21
CA ILE A 225 37.94 1.12 -2.83
C ILE A 225 37.90 -0.40 -2.80
N LEU A 226 37.04 -1.03 -3.60
CA LEU A 226 36.94 -2.49 -3.66
C LEU A 226 38.23 -3.13 -4.20
N ALA A 227 38.85 -2.55 -5.23
CA ALA A 227 40.08 -3.08 -5.83
C ALA A 227 41.29 -3.03 -4.87
N LEU A 228 41.32 -2.10 -3.92
CA LEU A 228 42.43 -1.97 -2.96
C LEU A 228 42.43 -3.10 -1.92
N GLU A 229 41.28 -3.73 -1.69
CA GLU A 229 41.09 -4.87 -0.79
C GLU A 229 41.55 -6.21 -1.37
N CYS A 230 42.01 -6.24 -2.63
CA CYS A 230 42.70 -7.40 -3.21
C CYS A 230 43.89 -7.87 -2.35
N ARG A 231 44.44 -6.98 -1.51
CA ARG A 231 45.58 -7.26 -0.62
C ARG A 231 45.19 -7.98 0.67
N VAL A 232 43.92 -7.92 1.08
CA VAL A 232 43.39 -8.47 2.35
C VAL A 232 42.49 -9.70 2.11
N LYS A 233 42.17 -10.02 0.85
CA LYS A 233 41.34 -11.18 0.43
C LYS A 233 39.96 -11.22 1.12
N LYS A 234 39.29 -10.08 1.20
CA LYS A 234 37.89 -10.02 1.64
C LYS A 234 36.95 -10.13 0.44
N ASP A 235 35.90 -10.92 0.59
CA ASP A 235 34.80 -10.99 -0.38
C ASP A 235 33.72 -9.97 0.00
N PHE A 236 33.04 -9.42 -1.01
CA PHE A 236 31.99 -8.42 -0.82
C PHE A 236 30.62 -8.94 -1.25
N THR A 237 29.61 -8.65 -0.44
CA THR A 237 28.20 -8.85 -0.79
C THR A 237 27.49 -7.50 -0.75
N ILE A 238 26.84 -7.15 -1.86
CA ILE A 238 26.00 -5.95 -1.97
C ILE A 238 24.53 -6.39 -2.02
N VAL A 239 23.70 -5.83 -1.15
CA VAL A 239 22.23 -6.03 -1.19
C VAL A 239 21.54 -4.68 -1.32
N VAL A 240 20.93 -4.41 -2.48
CA VAL A 240 20.23 -3.15 -2.74
C VAL A 240 18.76 -3.42 -3.01
N ASP A 241 17.90 -2.81 -2.20
CA ASP A 241 16.47 -2.76 -2.45
C ASP A 241 16.12 -1.51 -3.25
N VAL A 242 15.68 -1.70 -4.49
CA VAL A 242 15.33 -0.62 -5.42
C VAL A 242 14.12 0.20 -4.93
N GLY A 243 13.36 -0.31 -3.97
CA GLY A 243 12.33 0.45 -3.27
C GLY A 243 12.86 1.73 -2.60
N VAL A 244 14.17 1.92 -2.47
CA VAL A 244 14.76 3.22 -2.07
C VAL A 244 14.53 4.32 -3.08
N LEU A 245 14.46 4.02 -4.39
CA LEU A 245 14.30 5.00 -5.48
C LEU A 245 12.93 5.69 -5.49
N ARG A 246 11.93 5.10 -4.82
CA ARG A 246 10.54 5.57 -4.75
C ARG A 246 9.96 6.01 -6.11
N ASN A 247 9.94 7.32 -6.39
CA ASN A 247 9.36 7.91 -7.60
C ASN A 247 10.31 7.83 -8.81
N ASN A 248 11.63 7.67 -8.59
CA ASN A 248 12.64 7.57 -9.65
C ASN A 248 12.91 6.11 -10.06
N PHE A 249 11.87 5.28 -10.05
CA PHE A 249 12.00 3.86 -10.35
C PHE A 249 12.45 3.59 -11.80
N HIS A 250 12.27 4.56 -12.72
CA HIS A 250 12.76 4.43 -14.10
C HIS A 250 14.28 4.18 -14.16
N ASP A 251 15.05 4.69 -13.21
CA ASP A 251 16.51 4.52 -13.16
C ASP A 251 16.94 3.15 -12.61
N ALA A 252 16.00 2.37 -12.05
CA ALA A 252 16.25 1.02 -11.53
C ALA A 252 16.82 0.07 -12.57
N GLY A 253 16.40 0.23 -13.83
CA GLY A 253 16.79 -0.63 -14.94
C GLY A 253 18.28 -0.60 -15.24
N LEU A 254 18.96 0.50 -14.91
CA LEU A 254 20.39 0.69 -15.17
C LEU A 254 21.28 0.01 -14.11
N LEU A 255 20.73 -0.28 -12.94
CA LEU A 255 21.50 -0.71 -11.78
C LEU A 255 22.18 -2.09 -11.97
N PRO A 256 21.53 -3.12 -12.54
CA PRO A 256 22.17 -4.41 -12.82
C PRO A 256 23.39 -4.28 -13.74
N ASP A 257 23.29 -3.48 -14.81
CA ASP A 257 24.38 -3.29 -15.78
C ASP A 257 25.56 -2.54 -15.17
N VAL A 258 25.30 -1.54 -14.32
CA VAL A 258 26.33 -0.82 -13.57
C VAL A 258 27.12 -1.80 -12.68
N PHE A 259 26.45 -2.66 -11.92
CA PHE A 259 27.14 -3.63 -11.08
C PHE A 259 27.83 -4.74 -11.87
N LEU A 260 27.28 -5.15 -13.02
CA LEU A 260 27.97 -6.09 -13.91
C LEU A 260 29.25 -5.47 -14.49
N LYS A 261 29.20 -4.19 -14.89
CA LYS A 261 30.39 -3.42 -15.32
C LYS A 261 31.43 -3.34 -14.20
N LEU A 262 30.99 -3.11 -12.96
CA LEU A 262 31.86 -3.11 -11.78
C LEU A 262 32.55 -4.47 -11.57
N ILE A 263 31.81 -5.58 -11.67
CA ILE A 263 32.38 -6.94 -11.57
C ILE A 263 33.42 -7.16 -12.68
N ARG A 264 33.14 -6.75 -13.92
CA ARG A 264 34.07 -6.87 -15.05
C ARG A 264 35.35 -6.07 -14.82
N GLN A 265 35.25 -4.85 -14.29
CA GLN A 265 36.40 -3.99 -14.00
C GLN A 265 37.30 -4.53 -12.88
N LEU A 266 36.74 -5.28 -11.93
CA LEU A 266 37.51 -5.91 -10.86
C LEU A 266 38.28 -7.17 -11.32
N GLU A 267 38.06 -7.66 -12.55
CA GLU A 267 38.85 -8.71 -13.23
C GLU A 267 39.14 -9.96 -12.36
N ALA A 268 38.13 -10.45 -11.62
CA ALA A 268 38.23 -11.60 -10.70
C ALA A 268 39.24 -11.44 -9.53
N LYS A 269 39.79 -10.25 -9.30
CA LYS A 269 40.70 -9.98 -8.18
C LYS A 269 39.97 -9.92 -6.84
N VAL A 270 38.68 -9.59 -6.88
CA VAL A 270 37.76 -9.56 -5.74
C VAL A 270 36.49 -10.31 -6.11
N LYS A 271 36.02 -11.18 -5.21
CA LYS A 271 34.72 -11.81 -5.36
C LYS A 271 33.64 -10.82 -4.91
N LEU A 272 32.75 -10.47 -5.84
CA LEU A 272 31.66 -9.54 -5.61
C LEU A 272 30.32 -10.20 -5.95
N ARG A 273 29.48 -10.33 -4.93
CA ARG A 273 28.10 -10.82 -5.07
C ARG A 273 27.14 -9.65 -4.93
N VAL A 274 26.22 -9.49 -5.86
CA VAL A 274 25.25 -8.38 -5.84
C VAL A 274 23.85 -8.96 -5.91
N MET A 275 23.00 -8.60 -4.96
CA MET A 275 21.57 -8.86 -4.98
C MET A 275 20.83 -7.54 -5.15
N ILE A 276 19.96 -7.48 -6.15
CA ILE A 276 19.09 -6.34 -6.41
C ILE A 276 17.66 -6.81 -6.19
N ILE A 277 16.99 -6.25 -5.20
CA ILE A 277 15.61 -6.58 -4.85
C ILE A 277 14.69 -5.55 -5.48
N VAL A 278 13.67 -6.04 -6.20
CA VAL A 278 12.73 -5.21 -6.93
C VAL A 278 11.31 -5.61 -6.57
N GLY A 279 10.58 -4.70 -5.92
CA GLY A 279 9.17 -4.89 -5.56
C GLY A 279 8.17 -4.63 -6.69
N ARG A 280 8.65 -4.47 -7.93
CA ARG A 280 7.85 -4.26 -9.15
C ARG A 280 8.48 -5.05 -10.29
N ILE A 281 7.66 -5.38 -11.28
CA ILE A 281 8.15 -6.09 -12.47
C ILE A 281 8.99 -5.11 -13.30
N ILE A 282 10.26 -5.45 -13.52
CA ILE A 282 11.11 -4.79 -14.51
C ILE A 282 11.30 -5.79 -15.65
N VAL A 283 10.76 -5.47 -16.82
CA VAL A 283 11.04 -6.22 -18.05
C VAL A 283 12.06 -5.41 -18.85
N LEU A 284 13.32 -5.84 -18.79
CA LEU A 284 14.41 -5.34 -19.62
C LEU A 284 15.22 -6.54 -20.12
N ASP A 285 15.73 -6.45 -21.34
CA ASP A 285 16.71 -7.40 -21.89
C ASP A 285 18.05 -7.16 -21.19
N PHE A 286 18.21 -7.79 -20.02
CA PHE A 286 19.46 -7.76 -19.28
C PHE A 286 20.52 -8.63 -19.95
N ASP A 287 21.79 -8.27 -19.75
CA ASP A 287 22.92 -9.12 -20.14
C ASP A 287 22.71 -10.56 -19.60
N PRO A 288 22.94 -11.61 -20.39
CA PRO A 288 22.71 -13.00 -19.98
C PRO A 288 23.53 -13.44 -18.77
N ALA A 289 24.57 -12.68 -18.39
CA ALA A 289 25.32 -12.90 -17.15
C ALA A 289 24.52 -12.55 -15.88
N ILE A 290 23.43 -11.78 -15.98
CA ILE A 290 22.57 -11.40 -14.86
C ILE A 290 21.54 -12.51 -14.60
N LYS A 291 21.62 -13.14 -13.44
CA LYS A 291 20.65 -14.17 -13.03
C LYS A 291 19.40 -13.48 -12.50
N THR A 292 18.23 -13.91 -12.95
CA THR A 292 16.95 -13.37 -12.49
C THR A 292 16.15 -14.45 -11.76
N PHE A 293 15.67 -14.11 -10.57
CA PHE A 293 14.74 -14.91 -9.79
C PHE A 293 13.43 -14.14 -9.64
N SER A 294 12.36 -14.66 -10.24
CA SER A 294 11.02 -14.12 -10.02
C SER A 294 10.39 -14.78 -8.79
N VAL A 295 9.94 -13.96 -7.86
CA VAL A 295 9.19 -14.41 -6.69
C VAL A 295 7.81 -14.86 -7.16
N ASP A 296 7.56 -16.16 -7.11
CA ASP A 296 6.29 -16.76 -7.52
C ASP A 296 5.13 -16.20 -6.67
N CYS A 297 3.99 -15.91 -7.29
CA CYS A 297 2.72 -15.69 -6.61
C CYS A 297 2.25 -17.02 -6.00
N HIS A 298 2.85 -17.42 -4.87
CA HIS A 298 2.64 -18.71 -4.19
C HIS A 298 3.11 -19.97 -4.95
N PRO A 299 3.46 -21.04 -4.21
CA PRO A 299 3.99 -22.28 -4.78
C PRO A 299 2.99 -22.88 -5.78
N LYS A 300 3.52 -23.37 -6.91
CA LYS A 300 2.79 -24.12 -7.92
C LYS A 300 1.78 -25.08 -7.27
N ARG A 301 0.52 -24.98 -7.71
CA ARG A 301 -0.52 -25.99 -7.50
C ARG A 301 0.09 -27.39 -7.66
N LEU A 302 0.20 -28.14 -6.58
CA LEU A 302 0.24 -29.60 -6.71
C LEU A 302 -1.14 -30.00 -7.27
N PRO A 303 -1.21 -30.74 -8.39
CA PRO A 303 -2.48 -31.29 -8.83
C PRO A 303 -3.05 -32.14 -7.70
N PRO A 304 -4.38 -32.15 -7.50
CA PRO A 304 -4.98 -32.99 -6.47
C PRO A 304 -4.54 -34.42 -6.72
N ARG A 305 -3.78 -34.97 -5.77
CA ARG A 305 -3.39 -36.37 -5.76
C ARG A 305 -4.69 -37.14 -5.68
N ALA A 306 -5.11 -37.74 -6.80
CA ALA A 306 -6.28 -38.58 -6.88
C ALA A 306 -6.12 -39.72 -5.86
N THR A 307 -6.75 -39.58 -4.70
CA THR A 307 -6.91 -40.65 -3.74
C THR A 307 -8.07 -41.50 -4.24
N HIS A 308 -7.80 -42.29 -5.27
CA HIS A 308 -8.61 -43.48 -5.55
C HIS A 308 -8.31 -44.51 -4.46
N LEU A 309 -9.03 -44.42 -3.34
CA LEU A 309 -9.22 -45.54 -2.45
C LEU A 309 -10.42 -46.34 -2.99
N PRO A 310 -10.24 -47.57 -3.49
CA PRO A 310 -11.37 -48.37 -3.90
C PRO A 310 -12.13 -48.85 -2.67
N VAL A 311 -13.41 -48.51 -2.62
CA VAL A 311 -14.39 -49.12 -1.72
C VAL A 311 -14.43 -50.62 -2.04
N ARG A 312 -14.06 -51.46 -1.06
CA ARG A 312 -14.41 -52.89 -1.07
C ARG A 312 -15.45 -53.17 -0.01
N LEU A 313 -16.58 -53.68 -0.48
CA LEU A 313 -17.69 -54.26 0.30
C LEU A 313 -17.25 -55.53 1.04
N GLY A 314 -17.66 -55.63 2.32
CA GLY A 314 -18.21 -56.80 3.00
C GLY A 314 -17.39 -58.10 3.14
N GLY A 315 -17.17 -58.52 4.39
CA GLY A 315 -16.93 -59.95 4.76
C GLY A 315 -16.11 -60.15 6.05
N PRO A 316 -16.36 -61.21 6.87
CA PRO A 316 -16.31 -61.13 8.32
C PRO A 316 -15.06 -61.72 9.04
N VAL A 317 -14.82 -61.17 10.24
CA VAL A 317 -14.24 -61.70 11.51
C VAL A 317 -13.58 -63.10 11.50
N ALA A 318 -12.33 -63.20 12.02
CA ALA A 318 -11.84 -64.08 13.13
C ALA A 318 -10.31 -63.84 13.39
N PRO A 319 -9.63 -64.45 14.39
CA PRO A 319 -9.02 -63.69 15.51
C PRO A 319 -7.50 -63.95 15.78
N PHE A 320 -6.94 -63.15 16.71
CA PHE A 320 -5.82 -63.41 17.65
C PHE A 320 -4.56 -64.20 17.23
N GLU A 321 -3.39 -63.57 17.45
CA GLU A 321 -2.13 -64.06 18.08
C GLU A 321 -1.11 -62.90 17.94
N GLY A 322 -0.38 -62.38 18.93
CA GLY A 322 0.13 -62.92 20.18
C GLY A 322 1.65 -63.13 20.07
N THR A 323 2.47 -62.17 20.53
CA THR A 323 3.86 -62.27 21.10
C THR A 323 4.55 -60.91 20.98
N ALA A 324 4.72 -60.12 22.04
CA ALA A 324 5.73 -60.22 23.12
C ALA A 324 7.15 -59.84 22.66
N GLY A 325 7.69 -58.75 23.23
CA GLY A 325 9.11 -58.39 23.12
C GLY A 325 9.45 -56.91 23.34
N SER A 326 9.27 -56.39 24.57
CA SER A 326 10.10 -55.26 25.10
C SER A 326 11.28 -55.87 25.88
N PRO A 327 12.41 -55.17 26.15
CA PRO A 327 12.51 -54.05 27.09
C PRO A 327 13.39 -52.87 26.57
N ALA A 328 13.08 -51.61 26.84
CA ALA A 328 13.26 -50.83 28.09
C ALA A 328 14.70 -50.30 28.31
N THR A 329 14.81 -48.96 28.35
CA THR A 329 15.48 -48.11 29.35
C THR A 329 15.01 -46.67 29.05
N ALA A 330 14.11 -46.07 29.85
CA ALA A 330 14.39 -45.34 31.11
C ALA A 330 15.29 -44.12 30.85
N SER A 331 14.97 -42.89 31.23
CA SER A 331 14.16 -42.37 32.34
C SER A 331 13.78 -40.90 32.04
N ASN A 332 12.57 -40.40 32.31
CA ASN A 332 12.05 -40.00 33.64
C ASN A 332 12.92 -38.86 34.24
N GLU A 333 12.42 -37.70 34.69
CA GLU A 333 11.31 -37.52 35.64
C GLU A 333 11.06 -36.04 36.05
N ILE A 334 9.78 -35.73 36.39
CA ILE A 334 9.21 -34.91 37.52
C ILE A 334 9.40 -33.38 37.38
N VAL A 335 8.48 -32.47 37.74
CA VAL A 335 7.60 -32.46 38.92
C VAL A 335 6.30 -31.68 38.68
N ASP A 336 5.26 -32.21 39.32
CA ASP A 336 3.86 -31.80 39.39
C ASP A 336 3.55 -31.09 40.72
N HIS A 337 2.29 -30.65 40.89
CA HIS A 337 1.61 -30.20 42.13
C HIS A 337 1.66 -28.70 42.46
N SER A 338 0.64 -28.06 43.05
CA SER A 338 -0.79 -28.33 43.23
C SER A 338 -1.40 -27.13 43.99
N THR A 339 -2.72 -26.96 43.86
CA THR A 339 -3.70 -26.58 44.92
C THR A 339 -3.81 -25.16 45.52
N VAL A 340 -5.04 -24.61 45.35
CA VAL A 340 -5.95 -24.03 46.37
C VAL A 340 -5.72 -22.59 46.86
N ALA A 341 -6.67 -21.70 46.56
CA ALA A 341 -7.61 -21.12 47.55
C ALA A 341 -8.40 -19.93 46.97
N SER A 342 -9.71 -19.98 47.17
CA SER A 342 -10.70 -18.92 47.02
C SER A 342 -10.58 -17.85 48.11
N ALA A 343 -10.81 -16.58 47.77
CA ALA A 343 -11.41 -15.60 48.67
C ALA A 343 -12.08 -14.46 47.90
N SER A 344 -13.40 -14.41 48.03
CA SER A 344 -14.28 -13.29 47.72
C SER A 344 -14.12 -12.17 48.75
N THR A 345 -14.10 -10.91 48.30
CA THR A 345 -14.56 -9.78 49.12
C THR A 345 -15.23 -8.73 48.24
N SER A 346 -16.51 -8.55 48.53
CA SER A 346 -17.39 -7.47 48.12
C SER A 346 -17.12 -6.19 48.93
N GLU A 347 -17.23 -5.02 48.30
CA GLU A 347 -17.60 -3.75 48.94
C GLU A 347 -18.25 -2.87 47.84
N ARG A 348 -19.59 -2.87 47.75
CA ARG A 348 -20.55 -1.91 48.33
C ARG A 348 -20.41 -0.47 47.81
N ALA A 349 -21.50 -0.05 47.14
CA ALA A 349 -21.90 1.31 46.81
C ALA A 349 -21.79 2.27 48.02
N ILE A 350 -21.72 3.58 47.81
CA ILE A 350 -22.86 4.53 47.80
C ILE A 350 -22.33 5.93 47.38
N HIS A 351 -23.14 6.68 46.60
CA HIS A 351 -23.47 8.11 46.72
C HIS A 351 -23.45 8.92 45.40
N THR A 352 -24.64 8.98 44.82
CA THR A 352 -25.29 10.14 44.19
C THR A 352 -24.85 11.50 44.74
N VAL A 353 -24.46 12.43 43.87
CA VAL A 353 -24.78 13.88 43.99
C VAL A 353 -24.84 14.51 42.59
N SER A 354 -26.01 15.06 42.25
CA SER A 354 -26.23 16.25 41.39
C SER A 354 -26.95 17.28 42.29
N PRO A 355 -27.18 18.54 41.89
CA PRO A 355 -26.40 19.49 41.07
C PRO A 355 -26.21 20.84 41.81
N ASN A 356 -25.41 21.77 41.28
CA ASN A 356 -25.54 23.22 41.57
C ASN A 356 -25.05 24.00 40.33
N ASN A 357 -25.94 24.65 39.59
CA ASN A 357 -26.36 26.05 39.78
C ASN A 357 -25.18 27.03 39.69
N TYR A 358 -24.95 27.58 38.49
CA TYR A 358 -24.50 28.97 38.36
C TYR A 358 -25.25 29.66 37.22
N SER A 359 -25.83 30.78 37.63
CA SER A 359 -26.73 31.68 36.92
C SER A 359 -26.01 32.52 35.87
N ALA A 360 -26.82 33.02 34.93
CA ALA A 360 -26.49 33.98 33.88
C ALA A 360 -25.90 35.31 34.39
N PRO A 361 -25.49 36.18 33.45
CA PRO A 361 -26.28 37.40 33.30
C PRO A 361 -26.72 37.71 31.86
N GLU A 362 -27.82 38.46 31.82
CA GLU A 362 -28.62 38.93 30.70
C GLU A 362 -27.93 40.02 29.86
N GLY A 363 -28.44 40.20 28.64
CA GLY A 363 -28.09 41.29 27.72
C GLY A 363 -29.04 41.39 26.50
N SER A 364 -30.27 41.84 26.77
CA SER A 364 -31.20 42.68 25.97
C SER A 364 -31.45 42.47 24.45
N ASP A 365 -32.76 42.31 24.16
CA ASP A 365 -33.59 42.95 23.12
C ASP A 365 -33.34 42.66 21.61
N GLY A 366 -34.33 42.32 20.77
CA GLY A 366 -35.77 42.15 20.99
C GLY A 366 -36.55 41.80 19.70
N LYS A 367 -37.78 41.32 19.92
CA LYS A 367 -39.02 41.38 19.10
C LYS A 367 -39.04 40.75 17.69
N SER A 368 -39.82 39.67 17.54
CA SER A 368 -41.21 39.77 17.07
C SER A 368 -41.95 38.43 17.24
N ALA A 369 -43.18 38.50 17.74
CA ALA A 369 -44.08 37.38 17.99
C ALA A 369 -45.24 37.41 16.99
N THR A 370 -45.71 36.25 16.54
CA THR A 370 -47.13 35.97 16.28
C THR A 370 -47.38 34.46 16.16
N THR A 371 -48.62 34.09 16.47
CA THR A 371 -49.07 32.85 17.11
C THR A 371 -49.89 31.95 16.17
N LEU A 372 -50.14 30.70 16.61
CA LEU A 372 -51.08 29.66 16.11
C LEU A 372 -50.62 28.88 14.86
N SER A 373 -50.76 27.55 14.77
CA SER A 373 -51.70 26.64 15.42
C SER A 373 -51.20 25.18 15.35
N SER A 374 -51.67 24.40 16.32
CA SER A 374 -51.56 22.95 16.45
C SER A 374 -52.02 22.18 15.20
N LEU A 375 -51.12 21.36 14.65
CA LEU A 375 -51.46 20.18 13.87
C LEU A 375 -50.69 18.99 14.41
N THR A 376 -51.44 18.06 14.97
CA THR A 376 -51.05 16.75 15.48
C THR A 376 -50.24 15.99 14.43
N LYS A 377 -48.95 15.75 14.72
CA LYS A 377 -48.11 14.85 13.95
C LYS A 377 -48.17 13.48 14.61
N VAL A 378 -48.77 12.51 13.92
CA VAL A 378 -48.62 11.08 14.22
C VAL A 378 -47.13 10.76 14.00
N GLU A 379 -46.39 10.57 15.09
CA GLU A 379 -45.00 10.13 15.05
C GLU A 379 -44.93 8.65 14.68
N ALA A 380 -44.43 8.37 13.47
CA ALA A 380 -43.92 7.04 13.15
C ALA A 380 -42.56 6.89 13.84
N LYS A 381 -42.45 5.95 14.79
CA LYS A 381 -41.20 5.55 15.45
C LYS A 381 -40.12 5.28 14.39
N GLY A 382 -39.11 6.16 14.31
CA GLY A 382 -37.96 6.01 13.42
C GLY A 382 -36.89 5.13 14.06
N ILE A 383 -36.36 4.17 13.29
CA ILE A 383 -35.17 3.37 13.65
C ILE A 383 -33.95 4.30 13.54
N ASN A 384 -33.07 4.31 14.55
CA ASN A 384 -31.87 5.16 14.57
C ASN A 384 -30.75 4.50 13.74
N ILE A 385 -30.44 5.07 12.57
CA ILE A 385 -29.48 4.52 11.58
C ILE A 385 -28.01 4.90 11.90
N ILE A 386 -27.77 5.48 13.09
CA ILE A 386 -26.52 6.13 13.50
C ILE A 386 -25.30 5.19 13.37
N ASP A 387 -25.46 3.88 13.56
CA ASP A 387 -24.36 2.90 13.59
C ASP A 387 -23.90 2.39 12.20
N LEU A 388 -24.60 2.78 11.12
CA LEU A 388 -24.10 2.63 9.73
C LEU A 388 -23.39 3.90 9.21
N GLY A 389 -23.27 4.93 10.05
CA GLY A 389 -22.65 6.20 9.72
C GLY A 389 -23.50 7.13 8.85
N ALA A 390 -24.76 6.83 8.56
CA ALA A 390 -25.62 7.68 7.72
C ALA A 390 -26.51 8.60 8.56
N PHE A 391 -26.47 9.91 8.29
CA PHE A 391 -27.37 10.88 8.92
C PHE A 391 -28.47 11.32 7.95
N GLN A 392 -29.73 11.26 8.39
CA GLN A 392 -30.81 11.95 7.70
C GLN A 392 -30.59 13.46 7.89
N SER A 393 -30.27 14.18 6.82
CA SER A 393 -29.79 15.56 6.92
C SER A 393 -30.92 16.57 6.64
N SER A 394 -30.89 17.69 7.36
CA SER A 394 -31.36 18.97 6.82
C SER A 394 -30.21 19.54 5.98
N ALA A 395 -29.93 18.93 4.83
CA ALA A 395 -28.84 19.41 3.96
C ALA A 395 -29.01 20.91 3.71
N THR A 396 -27.93 21.69 3.76
CA THR A 396 -27.98 23.03 3.19
C THR A 396 -28.29 22.87 1.70
N ASP A 397 -29.23 23.66 1.18
CA ASP A 397 -29.60 23.66 -0.25
C ASP A 397 -28.37 23.68 -1.18
N SER A 398 -27.26 24.27 -0.73
CA SER A 398 -25.97 24.30 -1.43
C SER A 398 -25.36 22.93 -1.70
N SER A 399 -25.28 22.04 -0.70
CA SER A 399 -24.60 20.74 -0.88
C SER A 399 -25.39 19.82 -1.81
N ALA A 400 -26.72 19.80 -1.69
CA ALA A 400 -27.58 19.05 -2.61
C ALA A 400 -27.42 19.54 -4.06
N ARG A 401 -27.44 20.86 -4.28
CA ARG A 401 -27.21 21.46 -5.61
C ARG A 401 -25.82 21.14 -6.16
N SER A 402 -24.78 21.19 -5.34
CA SER A 402 -23.42 20.86 -5.78
C SER A 402 -23.29 19.40 -6.21
N THR A 403 -23.90 18.47 -5.46
CA THR A 403 -23.91 17.05 -5.80
C THR A 403 -24.69 16.79 -7.08
N GLU A 404 -25.82 17.46 -7.29
CA GLU A 404 -26.56 17.42 -8.55
C GLU A 404 -25.72 17.95 -9.72
N GLN A 405 -24.97 19.04 -9.54
CA GLN A 405 -24.04 19.54 -10.55
C GLN A 405 -22.95 18.53 -10.90
N TRP A 406 -22.44 17.78 -9.92
CA TRP A 406 -21.47 16.69 -10.17
C TRP A 406 -22.08 15.60 -11.05
N PHE A 407 -23.33 15.18 -10.79
CA PHE A 407 -24.04 14.20 -11.64
C PHE A 407 -24.38 14.76 -13.02
N ASN A 408 -24.74 16.03 -13.13
CA ASN A 408 -24.97 16.67 -14.43
C ASN A 408 -23.69 16.72 -15.26
N MET A 409 -22.54 16.99 -14.62
CA MET A 409 -21.24 16.91 -15.28
C MET A 409 -20.96 15.48 -15.76
N LEU A 410 -21.20 14.46 -14.92
CA LEU A 410 -21.05 13.05 -15.30
C LEU A 410 -21.89 12.70 -16.54
N GLU A 411 -23.16 13.11 -16.57
CA GLU A 411 -24.10 12.83 -17.67
C GLU A 411 -23.65 13.51 -18.98
N THR A 412 -23.33 14.80 -18.91
CA THR A 412 -22.98 15.61 -20.09
C THR A 412 -21.58 15.36 -20.64
N THR A 413 -20.71 14.65 -19.90
CA THR A 413 -19.32 14.42 -20.32
C THR A 413 -19.02 12.93 -20.43
N THR A 414 -18.90 12.24 -19.29
CA THR A 414 -18.51 10.83 -19.24
C THR A 414 -19.55 9.91 -19.86
N HIS A 415 -20.85 10.06 -19.53
CA HIS A 415 -21.90 9.22 -20.11
C HIS A 415 -22.05 9.49 -21.60
N GLU A 416 -22.02 10.75 -22.01
CA GLU A 416 -22.04 11.12 -23.41
C GLU A 416 -20.87 10.44 -24.16
N PHE A 417 -19.64 10.55 -23.66
CA PHE A 417 -18.47 9.90 -24.25
C PHE A 417 -18.54 8.37 -24.28
N MET A 418 -19.10 7.76 -23.23
CA MET A 418 -19.24 6.30 -23.11
C MET A 418 -20.34 5.75 -24.03
N TYR A 419 -21.43 6.48 -24.24
CA TYR A 419 -22.69 5.93 -24.76
C TYR A 419 -23.27 6.63 -26.01
N ARG A 420 -22.73 7.77 -26.46
CA ARG A 420 -23.26 8.54 -27.61
C ARG A 420 -23.13 7.84 -28.98
N GLN A 421 -22.32 6.78 -29.10
CA GLN A 421 -21.92 6.19 -30.39
C GLN A 421 -22.48 4.78 -30.69
N ASP A 422 -23.36 4.19 -29.88
CA ASP A 422 -23.80 2.81 -30.13
C ASP A 422 -25.00 2.69 -31.10
N GLY A 423 -24.68 2.79 -32.39
CA GLY A 423 -25.26 1.94 -33.45
C GLY A 423 -24.47 0.62 -33.64
N SER A 424 -23.46 0.38 -32.81
CA SER A 424 -22.68 -0.87 -32.72
C SER A 424 -23.24 -1.76 -31.61
N ASN A 425 -23.36 -3.06 -31.87
CA ASN A 425 -23.90 -4.12 -31.00
C ASN A 425 -23.53 -4.02 -29.49
N SER A 426 -24.24 -3.20 -28.72
CA SER A 426 -24.17 -3.16 -27.24
C SER A 426 -24.64 -4.47 -26.59
N ASN A 427 -25.26 -5.37 -27.36
CA ASN A 427 -25.76 -6.67 -26.91
C ASN A 427 -24.68 -7.74 -26.66
N SER A 428 -23.40 -7.51 -26.98
CA SER A 428 -22.33 -8.53 -26.81
C SER A 428 -21.37 -8.28 -25.64
N MET A 429 -21.47 -7.13 -24.97
CA MET A 429 -20.52 -6.75 -23.92
C MET A 429 -20.92 -7.32 -22.56
N THR A 430 -19.97 -7.93 -21.85
CA THR A 430 -20.22 -8.44 -20.50
C THR A 430 -20.34 -7.28 -19.51
N PRO A 431 -21.48 -7.12 -18.81
CA PRO A 431 -21.66 -6.02 -17.87
C PRO A 431 -20.75 -6.18 -16.65
N ILE A 432 -20.39 -5.06 -16.02
CA ILE A 432 -19.66 -5.06 -14.75
C ILE A 432 -20.59 -5.56 -13.65
N LYS A 433 -20.15 -6.58 -12.91
CA LYS A 433 -20.91 -7.17 -11.81
C LYS A 433 -20.46 -6.57 -10.49
N ILE A 434 -21.41 -6.05 -9.72
CA ILE A 434 -21.12 -5.38 -8.45
C ILE A 434 -21.96 -6.02 -7.35
N ALA A 435 -21.32 -6.50 -6.28
CA ALA A 435 -22.01 -6.92 -5.07
C ALA A 435 -22.19 -5.73 -4.13
N VAL A 436 -23.40 -5.53 -3.63
CA VAL A 436 -23.73 -4.49 -2.65
C VAL A 436 -24.07 -5.18 -1.34
N LEU A 437 -23.18 -5.07 -0.37
CA LEU A 437 -23.38 -5.58 0.99
C LEU A 437 -23.97 -4.46 1.83
N ASP A 438 -25.24 -4.59 2.21
CA ASP A 438 -25.97 -3.55 2.94
C ASP A 438 -27.23 -4.12 3.64
N THR A 439 -28.24 -3.28 3.90
CA THR A 439 -29.53 -3.62 4.53
C THR A 439 -30.52 -4.34 3.60
N GLY A 440 -30.28 -4.32 2.28
CA GLY A 440 -31.15 -4.90 1.26
C GLY A 440 -31.51 -3.90 0.17
N PHE A 441 -32.58 -4.16 -0.58
CA PHE A 441 -33.10 -3.26 -1.61
C PHE A 441 -34.62 -3.34 -1.66
N ALA A 442 -35.31 -2.24 -1.38
CA ALA A 442 -36.77 -2.17 -1.27
C ALA A 442 -37.43 -2.32 -2.65
N TYR A 443 -38.08 -3.46 -2.90
CA TYR A 443 -38.86 -3.67 -4.13
C TYR A 443 -40.18 -4.43 -3.90
N THR A 444 -40.74 -4.30 -2.70
CA THR A 444 -41.94 -5.04 -2.29
C THR A 444 -43.21 -4.21 -2.48
N THR A 445 -43.18 -2.92 -2.16
CA THR A 445 -44.38 -2.05 -2.22
C THR A 445 -44.68 -1.56 -3.63
N ALA A 446 -45.91 -1.06 -3.86
CA ALA A 446 -46.30 -0.50 -5.16
C ALA A 446 -45.54 0.80 -5.49
N GLU A 447 -45.23 1.62 -4.47
CA GLU A 447 -44.45 2.84 -4.61
C GLU A 447 -42.99 2.53 -5.00
N ASP A 448 -42.36 1.56 -4.33
CA ASP A 448 -41.03 1.07 -4.68
C ASP A 448 -40.99 0.60 -6.14
N LYS A 449 -41.96 -0.22 -6.54
CA LYS A 449 -42.05 -0.75 -7.90
C LYS A 449 -42.25 0.36 -8.94
N ARG A 450 -42.88 1.48 -8.59
CA ARG A 450 -43.04 2.63 -9.49
C ARG A 450 -41.73 3.39 -9.66
N SER A 451 -41.08 3.73 -8.55
CA SER A 451 -39.89 4.59 -8.54
C SER A 451 -38.61 3.86 -8.91
N LEU A 452 -38.50 2.56 -8.59
CA LEU A 452 -37.27 1.78 -8.73
C LEU A 452 -37.26 0.84 -9.93
N ARG A 453 -38.34 0.79 -10.73
CA ARG A 453 -38.43 -0.06 -11.93
C ARG A 453 -37.22 0.04 -12.86
N PRO A 454 -36.68 1.23 -13.18
CA PRO A 454 -35.52 1.35 -14.08
C PRO A 454 -34.25 0.72 -13.50
N TYR A 455 -34.12 0.68 -12.17
CA TYR A 455 -32.95 0.14 -11.47
C TYR A 455 -33.07 -1.36 -11.24
N TYR A 456 -34.27 -1.84 -10.88
CA TYR A 456 -34.51 -3.26 -10.56
C TYR A 456 -34.16 -4.22 -11.70
N GLN A 457 -34.34 -3.81 -12.96
CA GLN A 457 -33.99 -4.64 -14.13
C GLN A 457 -32.49 -5.00 -14.20
N ARG A 458 -31.64 -4.19 -13.56
CA ARG A 458 -30.18 -4.40 -13.48
C ARG A 458 -29.76 -5.16 -12.21
N VAL A 459 -30.69 -5.51 -11.32
CA VAL A 459 -30.43 -6.37 -10.17
C VAL A 459 -30.60 -7.84 -10.57
N LYS A 460 -29.54 -8.65 -10.45
CA LYS A 460 -29.51 -10.04 -10.93
C LYS A 460 -29.81 -11.07 -9.84
N LYS A 461 -29.35 -10.81 -8.61
CA LYS A 461 -29.58 -11.71 -7.47
C LYS A 461 -29.82 -10.90 -6.19
N PHE A 462 -30.61 -11.52 -5.32
CA PHE A 462 -30.84 -11.10 -3.95
C PHE A 462 -30.46 -12.28 -3.06
N ALA A 463 -29.65 -12.04 -2.04
CA ALA A 463 -29.29 -13.06 -1.07
C ALA A 463 -29.26 -12.47 0.34
N ASN A 464 -29.77 -13.22 1.30
CA ASN A 464 -29.73 -12.88 2.70
C ASN A 464 -28.65 -13.73 3.39
N PHE A 465 -27.67 -13.05 3.99
CA PHE A 465 -26.58 -13.73 4.69
C PHE A 465 -26.74 -13.66 6.21
N ILE A 466 -27.84 -13.10 6.72
CA ILE A 466 -28.15 -13.12 8.15
C ILE A 466 -28.77 -14.47 8.49
N ASP A 467 -28.30 -15.10 9.56
CA ASP A 467 -28.76 -16.44 9.94
C ASP A 467 -30.25 -16.46 10.29
N GLY A 468 -30.94 -17.49 9.81
CA GLY A 468 -32.37 -17.68 10.01
C GLY A 468 -33.29 -16.90 9.06
N GLY A 469 -32.74 -16.02 8.21
CA GLY A 469 -33.51 -15.24 7.24
C GLY A 469 -33.55 -15.86 5.84
N SER A 470 -34.63 -15.61 5.10
CA SER A 470 -34.79 -16.05 3.70
C SER A 470 -34.18 -15.04 2.72
N ASP A 471 -33.78 -15.48 1.52
CA ASP A 471 -33.28 -14.59 0.45
C ASP A 471 -34.32 -13.55 0.01
N SER A 472 -35.61 -13.81 0.21
CA SER A 472 -36.68 -12.86 -0.09
C SER A 472 -36.62 -11.61 0.79
N GLU A 473 -36.07 -11.72 2.00
CA GLU A 473 -35.91 -10.56 2.90
C GLU A 473 -34.88 -9.56 2.37
N ALA A 474 -33.94 -9.97 1.51
CA ALA A 474 -33.02 -9.05 0.85
C ALA A 474 -33.74 -8.09 -0.13
N LYS A 475 -34.98 -8.40 -0.54
CA LYS A 475 -35.87 -7.48 -1.29
C LYS A 475 -36.61 -6.47 -0.41
N THR A 476 -36.37 -6.52 0.89
CA THR A 476 -36.84 -5.54 1.85
C THR A 476 -35.67 -4.66 2.27
N ASP A 477 -35.93 -3.38 2.46
CA ASP A 477 -34.98 -2.45 3.05
C ASP A 477 -35.72 -1.43 3.90
N PRO A 478 -36.07 -1.77 5.15
CA PRO A 478 -36.82 -0.88 6.03
C PRO A 478 -36.12 0.46 6.31
N SER A 479 -34.79 0.48 6.22
CA SER A 479 -33.99 1.69 6.44
C SER A 479 -34.00 2.64 5.23
N GLY A 480 -34.11 2.07 4.01
CA GLY A 480 -33.87 2.76 2.74
C GLY A 480 -32.38 3.01 2.43
N HIS A 481 -31.46 2.60 3.30
CA HIS A 481 -30.01 2.80 3.16
C HIS A 481 -29.46 2.02 1.96
N GLY A 482 -29.57 0.68 1.97
CA GLY A 482 -29.08 -0.18 0.89
C GLY A 482 -29.71 0.11 -0.47
N THR A 483 -30.99 0.49 -0.49
CA THR A 483 -31.68 0.92 -1.72
C THR A 483 -31.05 2.18 -2.29
N THR A 484 -30.76 3.17 -1.45
CA THR A 484 -30.12 4.43 -1.86
C THR A 484 -28.70 4.17 -2.36
N VAL A 485 -27.92 3.35 -1.65
CA VAL A 485 -26.56 2.93 -2.02
C VAL A 485 -26.54 2.25 -3.41
N ALA A 486 -27.40 1.25 -3.61
CA ALA A 486 -27.51 0.53 -4.87
C ALA A 486 -27.85 1.45 -6.05
N VAL A 487 -28.77 2.39 -5.85
CA VAL A 487 -29.15 3.33 -6.91
C VAL A 487 -28.01 4.30 -7.26
N GLN A 488 -27.17 4.73 -6.32
CA GLN A 488 -26.03 5.59 -6.67
C GLN A 488 -25.04 4.89 -7.61
N ILE A 489 -24.73 3.60 -7.37
CA ILE A 489 -23.90 2.80 -8.29
C ILE A 489 -24.50 2.79 -9.70
N LEU A 490 -25.81 2.54 -9.78
CA LEU A 490 -26.54 2.42 -11.04
C LEU A 490 -26.76 3.74 -11.78
N LYS A 491 -26.66 4.88 -11.07
CA LYS A 491 -26.62 6.22 -11.66
C LYS A 491 -25.24 6.54 -12.24
N VAL A 492 -24.17 6.02 -11.64
CA VAL A 492 -22.81 6.27 -12.12
C VAL A 492 -22.45 5.38 -13.31
N SER A 493 -22.65 4.06 -13.21
CA SER A 493 -22.47 3.13 -14.35
C SER A 493 -23.84 2.67 -14.86
N LEU A 494 -24.14 2.99 -16.12
CA LEU A 494 -25.46 2.74 -16.71
C LEU A 494 -25.65 1.29 -17.16
N THR A 495 -24.56 0.52 -17.34
CA THR A 495 -24.61 -0.89 -17.79
C THR A 495 -24.29 -1.89 -16.68
N ALA A 496 -23.74 -1.44 -15.54
CA ALA A 496 -23.44 -2.31 -14.41
C ALA A 496 -24.69 -3.05 -13.89
N VAL A 497 -24.46 -4.27 -13.38
CA VAL A 497 -25.48 -5.14 -12.80
C VAL A 497 -25.16 -5.46 -11.34
N LEU A 498 -26.20 -5.50 -10.50
CA LEU A 498 -26.03 -5.65 -9.05
C LEU A 498 -26.38 -7.03 -8.53
N TYR A 499 -25.68 -7.42 -7.48
CA TYR A 499 -25.98 -8.55 -6.61
C TYR A 499 -26.18 -8.01 -5.19
N ILE A 500 -27.41 -8.06 -4.69
CA ILE A 500 -27.76 -7.47 -3.40
C ILE A 500 -27.56 -8.50 -2.30
N CYS A 501 -26.68 -8.19 -1.35
CA CYS A 501 -26.39 -8.99 -0.16
C CYS A 501 -26.91 -8.27 1.08
N ARG A 502 -27.93 -8.83 1.72
CA ARG A 502 -28.36 -8.36 3.04
C ARG A 502 -27.41 -8.93 4.10
N VAL A 503 -26.69 -8.05 4.79
CA VAL A 503 -25.71 -8.40 5.84
C VAL A 503 -25.88 -7.61 7.13
N VAL A 504 -26.80 -6.62 7.13
CA VAL A 504 -27.06 -5.76 8.28
C VAL A 504 -28.32 -6.20 8.99
N ARG A 505 -28.22 -6.45 10.29
CA ARG A 505 -29.34 -6.85 11.14
C ARG A 505 -29.74 -5.73 12.12
N PRO A 506 -31.00 -5.68 12.55
CA PRO A 506 -31.39 -4.87 13.69
C PRO A 506 -30.71 -5.37 14.97
N ASP A 507 -30.29 -4.43 15.82
CA ASP A 507 -29.82 -4.66 17.18
C ASP A 507 -30.48 -3.66 18.12
N GLY A 508 -31.65 -4.03 18.66
CA GLY A 508 -32.52 -3.06 19.33
C GLY A 508 -33.02 -1.98 18.36
N GLU A 509 -32.68 -0.72 18.62
CA GLU A 509 -33.05 0.42 17.77
C GLU A 509 -31.97 0.78 16.73
N THR A 510 -30.82 0.11 16.72
CA THR A 510 -29.71 0.36 15.80
C THR A 510 -29.60 -0.71 14.72
N LEU A 511 -28.87 -0.39 13.65
CA LEU A 511 -28.58 -1.31 12.54
C LEU A 511 -27.08 -1.60 12.51
N VAL A 512 -26.71 -2.88 12.65
CA VAL A 512 -25.31 -3.29 12.80
C VAL A 512 -24.95 -4.33 11.73
N PRO A 513 -23.81 -4.17 11.03
CA PRO A 513 -23.29 -5.20 10.13
C PRO A 513 -22.96 -6.49 10.87
N ASP A 514 -23.55 -7.61 10.47
CA ASP A 514 -23.19 -8.92 11.00
C ASP A 514 -21.87 -9.38 10.35
N LYS A 515 -20.81 -9.43 11.14
CA LYS A 515 -19.45 -9.72 10.66
C LYS A 515 -19.35 -11.12 10.02
N THR A 516 -20.13 -12.08 10.48
CA THR A 516 -20.15 -13.45 9.92
C THR A 516 -20.95 -13.51 8.62
N ALA A 517 -22.03 -12.72 8.51
CA ALA A 517 -22.77 -12.52 7.27
C ALA A 517 -21.90 -11.84 6.22
N VAL A 518 -21.17 -10.78 6.61
CA VAL A 518 -20.22 -10.06 5.76
C VAL A 518 -19.13 -11.00 5.25
N GLU A 519 -18.52 -11.82 6.11
CA GLU A 519 -17.52 -12.81 5.69
C GLU A 519 -18.06 -13.76 4.60
N ARG A 520 -19.25 -14.33 4.83
CA ARG A 520 -19.89 -15.25 3.86
C ARG A 520 -20.26 -14.55 2.56
N ALA A 521 -20.80 -13.34 2.65
CA ALA A 521 -21.20 -12.54 1.49
C ALA A 521 -19.99 -12.19 0.61
N ILE A 522 -18.87 -11.77 1.20
CA ILE A 522 -17.64 -11.48 0.45
C ILE A 522 -17.15 -12.75 -0.27
N LYS A 523 -17.08 -13.90 0.43
CA LYS A 523 -16.65 -15.17 -0.18
C LYS A 523 -17.57 -15.60 -1.32
N LYS A 524 -18.90 -15.53 -1.14
CA LYS A 524 -19.89 -15.90 -2.17
C LYS A 524 -19.83 -14.98 -3.38
N ALA A 525 -19.68 -13.68 -3.16
CA ALA A 525 -19.57 -12.69 -4.23
C ALA A 525 -18.29 -12.90 -5.05
N ALA A 526 -17.15 -13.11 -4.38
CA ALA A 526 -15.84 -13.19 -5.04
C ALA A 526 -15.52 -14.54 -5.67
N ALA A 527 -16.06 -15.64 -5.13
CA ALA A 527 -15.82 -16.97 -5.69
C ALA A 527 -16.35 -17.06 -7.13
N LYS A 528 -15.70 -17.87 -7.97
CA LYS A 528 -16.13 -18.08 -9.36
C LYS A 528 -17.41 -18.93 -9.42
N PRO A 529 -18.25 -18.75 -10.45
CA PRO A 529 -19.39 -19.63 -10.70
C PRO A 529 -18.93 -21.07 -10.90
N ASP A 530 -19.68 -22.00 -10.34
CA ASP A 530 -19.45 -23.44 -10.47
C ASP A 530 -20.78 -24.13 -10.76
N LYS A 531 -20.89 -24.73 -11.96
CA LYS A 531 -22.12 -25.39 -12.41
C LYS A 531 -22.36 -26.72 -11.69
N ASP A 532 -21.30 -27.33 -11.15
CA ASP A 532 -21.38 -28.62 -10.47
C ASP A 532 -21.72 -28.45 -8.99
N SER A 533 -21.63 -27.22 -8.46
CA SER A 533 -22.07 -26.90 -7.11
C SER A 533 -23.60 -26.80 -7.01
N PRO A 534 -24.24 -27.41 -5.99
CA PRO A 534 -25.70 -27.36 -5.80
C PRO A 534 -26.28 -25.94 -5.71
N ASP A 535 -25.47 -24.97 -5.31
CA ASP A 535 -25.83 -23.56 -5.14
C ASP A 535 -25.31 -22.65 -6.28
N GLY A 536 -24.81 -23.25 -7.36
CA GLY A 536 -24.23 -22.57 -8.53
C GLY A 536 -22.85 -21.93 -8.30
N GLY A 537 -22.19 -22.23 -7.18
CA GLY A 537 -20.89 -21.67 -6.82
C GLY A 537 -20.96 -20.19 -6.48
N GLY A 538 -19.86 -19.46 -6.66
CA GLY A 538 -19.83 -18.02 -6.42
C GLY A 538 -20.40 -17.19 -7.59
N TRP A 539 -20.41 -15.87 -7.45
CA TRP A 539 -20.96 -14.98 -8.48
C TRP A 539 -19.91 -14.41 -9.44
N GLY A 540 -18.63 -14.46 -9.04
CA GLY A 540 -17.51 -13.88 -9.76
C GLY A 540 -17.78 -12.41 -10.09
N VAL A 541 -18.07 -11.61 -9.06
CA VAL A 541 -18.27 -10.17 -9.23
C VAL A 541 -16.94 -9.46 -9.46
N ASP A 542 -16.97 -8.30 -10.11
CA ASP A 542 -15.79 -7.48 -10.36
C ASP A 542 -15.51 -6.52 -9.18
N ILE A 543 -16.58 -6.06 -8.52
CA ILE A 543 -16.51 -5.07 -7.43
C ILE A 543 -17.41 -5.49 -6.27
N ILE A 544 -16.98 -5.22 -5.04
CA ILE A 544 -17.76 -5.33 -3.81
C ILE A 544 -17.83 -3.94 -3.15
N ASN A 545 -19.05 -3.45 -2.93
CA ASN A 545 -19.32 -2.21 -2.19
C ASN A 545 -19.76 -2.53 -0.75
N MET A 546 -19.10 -1.92 0.23
CA MET A 546 -19.38 -2.04 1.67
C MET A 546 -19.59 -0.65 2.28
N SER A 547 -20.84 -0.17 2.27
CA SER A 547 -21.22 1.15 2.77
C SER A 547 -21.44 1.17 4.30
N PHE A 548 -20.54 0.52 5.04
CA PHE A 548 -20.55 0.43 6.50
C PHE A 548 -19.14 0.25 7.04
N GLY A 549 -18.98 0.32 8.36
CA GLY A 549 -17.74 -0.04 9.04
C GLY A 549 -17.91 -0.28 10.53
N TRP A 550 -16.87 -0.80 11.19
CA TRP A 550 -16.80 -0.96 12.63
C TRP A 550 -15.35 -0.76 13.15
N PRO A 551 -15.15 -0.53 14.46
CA PRO A 551 -13.84 -0.08 14.97
C PRO A 551 -12.71 -1.12 14.94
N TYR A 552 -13.01 -2.41 15.10
CA TYR A 552 -12.00 -3.46 15.33
C TYR A 552 -11.87 -4.45 14.16
N ASN A 553 -10.68 -5.02 13.95
CA ASN A 553 -10.48 -6.00 12.87
C ASN A 553 -11.28 -7.26 13.19
N HIS A 554 -11.70 -7.98 12.14
CA HIS A 554 -12.33 -9.28 12.29
C HIS A 554 -11.62 -10.28 11.38
N ASP A 555 -11.07 -11.34 11.96
CA ASP A 555 -10.21 -12.28 11.23
C ASP A 555 -10.91 -13.00 10.08
N GLY A 556 -12.19 -13.34 10.27
CA GLY A 556 -13.03 -13.93 9.23
C GLY A 556 -13.16 -13.03 8.00
N VAL A 557 -13.62 -11.79 8.20
CA VAL A 557 -13.70 -10.74 7.18
C VAL A 557 -12.32 -10.44 6.56
N ARG A 558 -11.23 -10.41 7.34
CA ARG A 558 -9.87 -10.23 6.80
C ARG A 558 -9.52 -11.31 5.79
N ARG A 559 -9.70 -12.58 6.16
CA ARG A 559 -9.47 -13.71 5.23
C ARG A 559 -10.38 -13.66 4.01
N ALA A 560 -11.63 -13.20 4.16
CA ALA A 560 -12.54 -13.04 3.05
C ALA A 560 -12.12 -11.90 2.10
N ILE A 561 -11.64 -10.78 2.64
CA ILE A 561 -11.06 -9.68 1.85
C ILE A 561 -9.82 -10.17 1.09
N ASP A 562 -8.91 -10.89 1.75
CA ASP A 562 -7.73 -11.45 1.09
C ASP A 562 -8.13 -12.43 -0.02
N PHE A 563 -9.13 -13.28 0.22
CA PHE A 563 -9.69 -14.17 -0.79
C PHE A 563 -10.30 -13.40 -1.97
N ALA A 564 -11.06 -12.34 -1.72
CA ALA A 564 -11.65 -11.53 -2.78
C ALA A 564 -10.59 -10.84 -3.63
N ARG A 565 -9.56 -10.27 -2.98
CA ARG A 565 -8.39 -9.70 -3.66
C ARG A 565 -7.68 -10.73 -4.55
N GLN A 566 -7.45 -11.94 -4.04
CA GLN A 566 -6.82 -13.02 -4.82
C GLN A 566 -7.65 -13.46 -6.03
N ASN A 567 -8.96 -13.20 -6.03
CA ASN A 567 -9.84 -13.44 -7.17
C ASN A 567 -9.98 -12.22 -8.10
N GLY A 568 -9.17 -11.16 -7.91
CA GLY A 568 -9.18 -9.98 -8.76
C GLY A 568 -10.38 -9.05 -8.53
N VAL A 569 -11.00 -9.12 -7.34
CA VAL A 569 -12.20 -8.34 -7.00
C VAL A 569 -11.82 -7.08 -6.24
N HIS A 570 -12.25 -5.92 -6.74
CA HIS A 570 -12.02 -4.64 -6.06
C HIS A 570 -13.04 -4.42 -4.95
N MET A 571 -12.56 -4.01 -3.78
CA MET A 571 -13.41 -3.76 -2.62
C MET A 571 -13.39 -2.29 -2.26
N PHE A 572 -14.56 -1.68 -2.10
CA PHE A 572 -14.73 -0.31 -1.65
C PHE A 572 -15.45 -0.30 -0.30
N ALA A 573 -15.00 0.55 0.61
CA ALA A 573 -15.69 0.75 1.88
C ALA A 573 -15.70 2.21 2.34
N SER A 574 -16.78 2.61 3.00
CA SER A 574 -16.91 3.91 3.65
C SER A 574 -15.95 4.02 4.84
N THR A 575 -15.26 5.16 4.97
CA THR A 575 -14.22 5.36 6.00
C THR A 575 -14.79 5.55 7.40
N SER A 576 -15.45 6.68 7.66
CA SER A 576 -16.16 7.01 8.91
C SER A 576 -17.02 8.26 8.69
N ASN A 577 -17.94 8.53 9.60
CA ASN A 577 -18.66 9.81 9.72
C ASN A 577 -18.59 10.40 11.14
N ASP A 578 -17.61 9.98 11.93
CA ASP A 578 -17.45 10.41 13.33
C ASP A 578 -16.44 11.57 13.49
N GLY A 579 -15.77 11.99 12.41
CA GLY A 579 -14.73 13.01 12.44
C GLY A 579 -13.66 12.73 13.51
N LEU A 580 -13.28 13.77 14.26
CA LEU A 580 -12.32 13.66 15.39
C LEU A 580 -12.89 12.98 16.64
N LEU A 581 -14.20 12.68 16.66
CA LEU A 581 -14.85 11.96 17.75
C LEU A 581 -14.87 10.44 17.52
N GLY A 582 -14.32 9.98 16.39
CA GLY A 582 -14.23 8.58 16.04
C GLY A 582 -13.25 7.77 16.92
N PRO A 583 -13.24 6.43 16.77
CA PRO A 583 -12.30 5.56 17.47
C PRO A 583 -10.84 5.95 17.16
N PRO A 584 -9.85 5.56 18.00
CA PRO A 584 -8.46 6.05 17.99
C PRO A 584 -7.64 5.88 16.68
N ASN A 585 -8.25 5.38 15.60
CA ASN A 585 -7.64 5.15 14.30
C ASN A 585 -8.28 5.97 13.15
N ASP A 586 -9.27 6.82 13.43
CA ASP A 586 -10.05 7.71 12.53
C ASP A 586 -10.81 7.02 11.36
N ILE A 587 -10.38 5.84 10.89
CA ILE A 587 -10.97 5.07 9.78
C ILE A 587 -11.45 3.70 10.28
N LEU A 588 -12.70 3.36 9.97
CA LEU A 588 -13.33 2.09 10.35
C LEU A 588 -12.84 0.93 9.47
N TYR A 589 -12.98 -0.28 9.99
CA TYR A 589 -12.80 -1.51 9.22
C TYR A 589 -14.13 -1.88 8.54
N PRO A 590 -14.15 -2.26 7.25
CA PRO A 590 -13.02 -2.74 6.44
C PRO A 590 -12.24 -1.67 5.67
N ALA A 591 -12.67 -0.40 5.62
CA ALA A 591 -12.01 0.66 4.84
C ALA A 591 -10.53 0.91 5.17
N ARG A 592 -10.12 0.62 6.40
CA ARG A 592 -8.71 0.71 6.82
C ARG A 592 -7.80 -0.42 6.32
N SER A 593 -8.35 -1.45 5.69
CA SER A 593 -7.56 -2.57 5.16
C SER A 593 -6.81 -2.14 3.91
N ASP A 594 -5.52 -2.46 3.79
CA ASP A 594 -4.70 -2.14 2.60
C ASP A 594 -5.24 -2.76 1.30
N SER A 595 -6.06 -3.80 1.41
CA SER A 595 -6.72 -4.47 0.30
C SER A 595 -8.10 -3.89 -0.04
N VAL A 596 -8.52 -2.81 0.63
CA VAL A 596 -9.82 -2.14 0.43
C VAL A 596 -9.58 -0.67 0.12
N ILE A 597 -10.34 -0.15 -0.84
CA ILE A 597 -10.31 1.25 -1.24
C ILE A 597 -11.25 2.02 -0.31
N GLY A 598 -10.68 2.90 0.51
CA GLY A 598 -11.43 3.71 1.47
C GLY A 598 -12.02 4.95 0.79
N VAL A 599 -13.29 5.26 1.09
CA VAL A 599 -14.00 6.39 0.47
C VAL A 599 -14.56 7.34 1.52
N ASP A 600 -14.18 8.61 1.41
CA ASP A 600 -14.70 9.71 2.22
C ASP A 600 -15.87 10.44 1.57
N ALA A 601 -16.71 11.07 2.39
CA ALA A 601 -17.72 12.01 1.91
C ALA A 601 -17.16 13.40 1.67
N ALA A 602 -17.50 13.95 0.52
CA ALA A 602 -17.36 15.36 0.16
C ALA A 602 -18.68 15.90 -0.41
N ASP A 603 -18.81 17.22 -0.58
CA ASP A 603 -19.84 17.79 -1.44
C ASP A 603 -19.49 17.64 -2.93
N GLY A 604 -20.38 18.04 -3.83
CA GLY A 604 -20.14 17.93 -5.27
C GLY A 604 -19.05 18.87 -5.81
N HIS A 605 -18.57 19.82 -5.00
CA HIS A 605 -17.42 20.66 -5.33
C HIS A 605 -16.10 20.10 -4.80
N GLY A 606 -16.11 18.94 -4.14
CA GLY A 606 -14.93 18.30 -3.55
C GLY A 606 -14.51 18.87 -2.20
N GLU A 607 -15.34 19.67 -1.53
CA GLU A 607 -15.10 20.05 -0.14
C GLU A 607 -15.45 18.89 0.78
N HIS A 608 -14.50 18.49 1.64
CA HIS A 608 -14.70 17.34 2.52
C HIS A 608 -15.79 17.62 3.56
N ALA A 609 -16.56 16.59 3.88
CA ALA A 609 -17.49 16.66 4.99
C ALA A 609 -16.73 16.98 6.29
N ARG A 610 -17.30 17.83 7.16
CA ARG A 610 -16.68 18.20 8.44
C ARG A 610 -16.38 17.00 9.34
N TYR A 611 -17.11 15.91 9.14
CA TYR A 611 -17.01 14.65 9.87
C TYR A 611 -16.24 13.56 9.10
N ALA A 612 -15.62 13.90 7.96
CA ALA A 612 -14.69 13.00 7.31
C ALA A 612 -13.44 12.79 8.19
N PRO A 613 -12.83 11.60 8.17
CA PRO A 613 -11.60 11.34 8.93
C PRO A 613 -10.46 12.30 8.54
N SER A 614 -9.54 12.55 9.47
CA SER A 614 -8.39 13.42 9.21
C SER A 614 -7.54 12.93 8.01
N SER A 615 -7.04 13.88 7.21
CA SER A 615 -6.04 13.65 6.17
C SER A 615 -4.68 13.20 6.74
N SER A 616 -4.44 13.47 8.02
CA SER A 616 -3.24 13.06 8.75
C SER A 616 -3.23 11.56 9.10
N SER A 617 -4.37 10.86 8.96
CA SER A 617 -4.45 9.42 9.24
C SER A 617 -3.47 8.65 8.35
N GLN A 618 -2.62 7.84 8.98
CA GLN A 618 -1.60 7.04 8.29
C GLN A 618 -2.18 5.82 7.56
N HIS A 619 -3.43 5.45 7.88
CA HIS A 619 -4.12 4.29 7.30
C HIS A 619 -4.74 4.65 5.94
N SER A 620 -4.65 3.71 4.98
CA SER A 620 -5.23 3.83 3.63
C SER A 620 -4.75 5.03 2.79
N ARG A 621 -3.66 5.72 3.16
CA ARG A 621 -3.18 6.93 2.44
C ARG A 621 -2.96 6.73 0.93
N GLY A 622 -2.52 5.54 0.52
CA GLY A 622 -2.32 5.20 -0.90
C GLY A 622 -3.59 4.68 -1.62
N SER A 623 -4.66 4.40 -0.89
CA SER A 623 -5.90 3.76 -1.36
C SER A 623 -7.17 4.50 -0.94
N ARG A 624 -7.06 5.79 -0.59
CA ARG A 624 -8.17 6.61 -0.10
C ARG A 624 -8.57 7.69 -1.11
N PHE A 625 -9.86 7.77 -1.39
CA PHE A 625 -10.46 8.75 -2.29
C PHE A 625 -11.66 9.41 -1.61
N SER A 626 -12.13 10.52 -2.17
CA SER A 626 -13.39 11.14 -1.80
C SER A 626 -14.34 11.22 -3.00
N ALA A 627 -15.63 11.20 -2.72
CA ALA A 627 -16.69 11.33 -3.70
C ALA A 627 -17.89 12.10 -3.10
N PRO A 628 -18.83 12.58 -3.92
CA PRO A 628 -20.04 13.23 -3.40
C PRO A 628 -20.78 12.31 -2.43
N GLY A 629 -20.90 12.72 -1.18
CA GLY A 629 -21.62 11.98 -0.13
C GLY A 629 -22.57 12.87 0.66
N LEU A 630 -22.72 14.14 0.29
CA LEU A 630 -23.56 15.12 0.96
C LEU A 630 -24.78 15.46 0.12
N GLY A 631 -25.97 15.49 0.72
CA GLY A 631 -27.18 15.93 0.04
C GLY A 631 -27.74 14.92 -0.97
N ILE A 632 -27.60 13.62 -0.70
CA ILE A 632 -28.01 12.53 -1.60
C ILE A 632 -29.51 12.24 -1.43
N SER A 633 -30.29 12.48 -2.47
CA SER A 633 -31.74 12.19 -2.47
C SER A 633 -32.02 10.68 -2.52
N SER A 634 -32.90 10.21 -1.64
CA SER A 634 -33.43 8.85 -1.68
C SER A 634 -34.25 8.64 -2.96
N PRO A 635 -34.13 7.46 -3.61
CA PRO A 635 -34.79 7.19 -4.88
C PRO A 635 -36.28 6.82 -4.74
N ASN A 636 -36.72 6.40 -3.56
CA ASN A 636 -38.07 5.91 -3.29
C ASN A 636 -38.74 6.58 -2.08
N ALA A 637 -38.08 7.54 -1.44
CA ALA A 637 -38.64 8.31 -0.34
C ALA A 637 -38.24 9.79 -0.46
N LYS A 638 -39.07 10.70 0.07
CA LYS A 638 -38.74 12.12 0.20
C LYS A 638 -37.78 12.36 1.36
N ARG A 639 -36.55 11.84 1.25
CA ARG A 639 -35.49 11.95 2.26
C ARG A 639 -34.16 12.28 1.58
N THR A 640 -33.32 13.01 2.30
CA THR A 640 -31.97 13.34 1.88
C THR A 640 -30.99 12.79 2.90
N TRP A 641 -29.91 12.20 2.38
CA TRP A 641 -28.89 11.53 3.18
C TRP A 641 -27.54 12.21 3.02
N SER A 642 -26.73 12.14 4.07
CA SER A 642 -25.33 12.53 4.02
C SER A 642 -24.46 11.52 4.77
N GLY A 643 -23.29 11.19 4.21
CA GLY A 643 -22.31 10.27 4.81
C GLY A 643 -21.41 9.59 3.78
N SER A 644 -20.25 9.09 4.25
CA SER A 644 -19.31 8.31 3.45
C SER A 644 -19.93 7.03 2.87
N SER A 645 -20.98 6.50 3.51
CA SER A 645 -21.80 5.39 3.03
C SER A 645 -22.43 5.66 1.66
N PHE A 646 -22.68 6.93 1.30
CA PHE A 646 -23.22 7.34 -0.01
C PHE A 646 -22.15 7.80 -1.00
N ALA A 647 -20.96 8.18 -0.53
CA ALA A 647 -19.81 8.45 -1.39
C ALA A 647 -19.18 7.14 -1.92
N CYS A 648 -19.09 6.12 -1.06
CA CYS A 648 -18.57 4.80 -1.39
C CYS A 648 -19.17 4.17 -2.68
N PRO A 649 -20.50 4.10 -2.85
CA PRO A 649 -21.12 3.57 -4.06
C PRO A 649 -20.81 4.39 -5.32
N ILE A 650 -20.60 5.69 -5.20
CA ILE A 650 -20.20 6.54 -6.33
C ILE A 650 -18.79 6.19 -6.78
N ALA A 651 -17.86 6.02 -5.84
CA ALA A 651 -16.50 5.59 -6.15
C ALA A 651 -16.46 4.18 -6.78
N ALA A 652 -17.24 3.23 -6.24
CA ALA A 652 -17.41 1.91 -6.82
C ALA A 652 -17.97 1.98 -8.26
N GLY A 653 -18.92 2.89 -8.51
CA GLY A 653 -19.46 3.17 -9.84
C GLY A 653 -18.42 3.76 -10.80
N VAL A 654 -17.54 4.65 -10.33
CA VAL A 654 -16.44 5.20 -11.15
C VAL A 654 -15.45 4.09 -11.54
N ALA A 655 -15.09 3.20 -10.60
CA ALA A 655 -14.27 2.04 -10.92
C ALA A 655 -14.96 1.11 -11.93
N ALA A 656 -16.29 0.95 -11.83
CA ALA A 656 -17.06 0.20 -12.82
C ALA A 656 -16.99 0.85 -14.21
N LEU A 657 -17.07 2.19 -14.33
CA LEU A 657 -16.89 2.90 -15.60
C LEU A 657 -15.51 2.66 -16.22
N ILE A 658 -14.46 2.62 -15.40
CA ILE A 658 -13.09 2.32 -15.86
C ILE A 658 -12.99 0.90 -16.42
N LEU A 659 -13.49 -0.10 -15.67
CA LEU A 659 -13.50 -1.49 -16.13
C LEU A 659 -14.39 -1.69 -17.37
N GLU A 660 -15.51 -0.97 -17.44
CA GLU A 660 -16.40 -0.95 -18.59
C GLU A 660 -15.68 -0.38 -19.82
N PHE A 661 -15.02 0.77 -19.70
CA PHE A 661 -14.24 1.34 -20.80
C PHE A 661 -13.11 0.41 -21.26
N ALA A 662 -12.45 -0.30 -20.33
CA ALA A 662 -11.43 -1.30 -20.67
C ALA A 662 -11.96 -2.50 -21.47
N ARG A 663 -13.25 -2.81 -21.34
CA ARG A 663 -13.95 -3.84 -22.13
C ARG A 663 -14.47 -3.31 -23.47
N GLN A 664 -14.38 -2.01 -23.74
CA GLN A 664 -14.77 -1.37 -25.01
C GLN A 664 -13.55 -1.09 -25.90
N SER A 665 -13.80 -0.80 -27.18
CA SER A 665 -12.76 -0.33 -28.09
C SER A 665 -12.22 1.05 -27.65
N PRO A 666 -10.89 1.28 -27.72
CA PRO A 666 -9.86 0.40 -28.30
C PRO A 666 -9.16 -0.55 -27.31
N LEU A 667 -9.41 -0.44 -26.00
CA LEU A 667 -8.70 -1.22 -24.97
C LEU A 667 -9.03 -2.71 -25.01
N ASN A 668 -10.22 -3.09 -25.46
CA ASN A 668 -10.64 -4.49 -25.60
C ASN A 668 -9.74 -5.33 -26.52
N LYS A 669 -8.93 -4.69 -27.37
CA LYS A 669 -7.96 -5.35 -28.25
C LYS A 669 -6.78 -5.97 -27.49
N SER A 670 -6.52 -5.56 -26.25
CA SER A 670 -5.43 -6.07 -25.41
C SER A 670 -6.03 -6.74 -24.15
N PRO A 671 -6.20 -8.07 -24.14
CA PRO A 671 -6.78 -8.79 -23.01
C PRO A 671 -6.00 -8.62 -21.70
N ASP A 672 -4.69 -8.40 -21.79
CA ASP A 672 -3.81 -8.24 -20.65
C ASP A 672 -4.17 -7.01 -19.81
N ILE A 673 -4.64 -5.94 -20.45
CA ILE A 673 -5.10 -4.72 -19.76
C ILE A 673 -6.22 -5.03 -18.78
N GLN A 674 -7.17 -5.90 -19.16
CA GLN A 674 -8.26 -6.30 -18.26
C GLN A 674 -7.73 -7.10 -17.07
N THR A 675 -6.73 -7.94 -17.29
CA THR A 675 -6.07 -8.72 -16.23
C THR A 675 -5.30 -7.81 -15.28
N TYR A 676 -4.53 -6.85 -15.79
CA TYR A 676 -3.80 -5.89 -14.96
C TYR A 676 -4.75 -5.01 -14.14
N LEU A 677 -5.86 -4.57 -14.72
CA LEU A 677 -6.87 -3.76 -14.02
C LEU A 677 -7.59 -4.53 -12.91
N GLN A 678 -7.47 -5.85 -12.80
CA GLN A 678 -7.94 -6.61 -11.63
C GLN A 678 -7.03 -6.46 -10.41
N ASP A 679 -5.78 -6.00 -10.61
CA ASP A 679 -4.86 -5.74 -9.51
C ASP A 679 -5.13 -4.37 -8.88
N ILE A 680 -5.05 -4.32 -7.55
CA ILE A 680 -5.40 -3.11 -6.77
C ILE A 680 -4.49 -1.91 -7.13
N PRO A 681 -3.16 -2.04 -7.19
CA PRO A 681 -2.27 -0.93 -7.60
C PRO A 681 -2.63 -0.33 -8.95
N ALA A 682 -2.93 -1.15 -9.96
CA ALA A 682 -3.40 -0.70 -11.27
C ALA A 682 -4.66 0.16 -11.15
N MET A 683 -5.70 -0.37 -10.48
CA MET A 683 -6.95 0.34 -10.27
C MET A 683 -6.75 1.64 -9.50
N LEU A 684 -5.91 1.65 -8.46
CA LEU A 684 -5.57 2.85 -7.71
C LEU A 684 -4.90 3.92 -8.58
N SER A 685 -4.00 3.54 -9.47
CA SER A 685 -3.34 4.47 -10.39
C SER A 685 -4.31 5.08 -11.40
N VAL A 686 -5.22 4.27 -11.96
CA VAL A 686 -6.22 4.78 -12.90
C VAL A 686 -7.28 5.64 -12.20
N LEU A 687 -7.69 5.30 -10.98
CA LEU A 687 -8.55 6.16 -10.16
C LEU A 687 -7.87 7.50 -9.83
N ARG A 688 -6.55 7.52 -9.63
CA ARG A 688 -5.80 8.78 -9.47
C ARG A 688 -5.87 9.65 -10.72
N LEU A 689 -5.78 9.08 -11.92
CA LEU A 689 -5.99 9.84 -13.17
C LEU A 689 -7.41 10.42 -13.26
N ALA A 690 -8.39 9.67 -12.78
CA ALA A 690 -9.80 10.08 -12.69
C ALA A 690 -10.12 10.95 -11.46
N SER A 691 -9.12 11.60 -10.85
CA SER A 691 -9.29 12.39 -9.62
C SER A 691 -8.60 13.76 -9.67
N SER A 692 -9.07 14.69 -8.84
CA SER A 692 -8.48 16.00 -8.61
C SER A 692 -8.28 16.23 -7.12
N GLU A 693 -7.28 17.04 -6.77
CA GLU A 693 -7.02 17.43 -5.39
C GLU A 693 -7.66 18.77 -5.09
N LYS A 694 -8.19 18.92 -3.87
CA LYS A 694 -8.73 20.18 -3.37
C LYS A 694 -8.38 20.36 -1.89
N GLY A 695 -7.92 21.57 -1.54
CA GLY A 695 -7.54 21.94 -0.17
C GLY A 695 -6.11 21.54 0.22
N PRO A 696 -5.65 21.95 1.42
CA PRO A 696 -4.25 21.79 1.87
C PRO A 696 -3.82 20.34 2.13
N ASN A 697 -4.76 19.40 2.06
CA ASN A 697 -4.61 18.02 2.48
C ASN A 697 -4.34 17.04 1.32
N GLY A 698 -4.42 17.48 0.06
CA GLY A 698 -4.08 16.66 -1.12
C GLY A 698 -4.94 15.39 -1.33
N LEU A 699 -6.11 15.29 -0.68
CA LEU A 699 -7.01 14.13 -0.83
C LEU A 699 -7.64 14.12 -2.24
N LYS A 700 -7.72 12.92 -2.82
CA LYS A 700 -8.12 12.68 -4.22
C LYS A 700 -9.64 12.60 -4.35
N PHE A 701 -10.27 13.66 -4.84
CA PHE A 701 -11.71 13.71 -5.15
C PHE A 701 -11.98 13.19 -6.56
N LEU A 702 -12.91 12.23 -6.70
CA LEU A 702 -13.21 11.58 -7.96
C LEU A 702 -13.99 12.48 -8.93
N VAL A 703 -13.45 12.62 -10.13
CA VAL A 703 -13.98 13.39 -11.25
C VAL A 703 -13.76 12.60 -12.55
N PRO A 704 -14.63 11.61 -12.86
CA PRO A 704 -14.38 10.64 -13.93
C PRO A 704 -14.11 11.27 -15.29
N TRP A 705 -14.70 12.43 -15.59
CA TRP A 705 -14.49 13.22 -16.82
C TRP A 705 -13.08 13.78 -17.01
N LYS A 706 -12.22 13.71 -15.99
CA LYS A 706 -10.79 14.02 -16.15
C LYS A 706 -10.04 12.95 -16.95
N LEU A 707 -10.55 11.72 -16.94
CA LEU A 707 -10.01 10.59 -17.68
C LEU A 707 -10.94 10.18 -18.84
N ILE A 708 -12.23 9.97 -18.55
CA ILE A 708 -13.22 9.43 -19.50
C ILE A 708 -14.23 10.52 -19.85
N GLY A 709 -14.16 11.06 -21.07
CA GLY A 709 -15.09 12.08 -21.56
C GLY A 709 -14.60 13.52 -21.43
N LYS A 710 -13.28 13.73 -21.53
CA LYS A 710 -12.70 15.06 -21.64
C LYS A 710 -13.06 15.68 -23.00
N ALA A 711 -13.47 16.95 -22.98
CA ALA A 711 -13.98 17.63 -24.17
C ALA A 711 -12.96 17.63 -25.32
N GLY A 712 -13.38 17.14 -26.49
CA GLY A 712 -12.55 17.06 -27.70
C GLY A 712 -11.51 15.93 -27.72
N GLU A 713 -11.43 15.10 -26.68
CA GLU A 713 -10.53 13.93 -26.68
C GLU A 713 -11.16 12.71 -27.34
N GLU A 714 -10.36 12.03 -28.17
CA GLU A 714 -10.76 10.77 -28.76
C GLU A 714 -10.61 9.61 -27.77
N ARG A 715 -11.42 8.55 -27.95
CA ARG A 715 -11.32 7.31 -27.15
C ARG A 715 -9.92 6.70 -27.14
N LEU A 716 -9.17 6.89 -28.21
CA LEU A 716 -7.80 6.42 -28.35
C LEU A 716 -6.86 7.12 -27.34
N ILE A 717 -7.02 8.43 -27.12
CA ILE A 717 -6.24 9.22 -26.15
C ILE A 717 -6.51 8.76 -24.72
N THR A 718 -7.78 8.60 -24.33
CA THR A 718 -8.14 8.05 -23.02
C THR A 718 -7.54 6.67 -22.79
N ALA A 719 -7.57 5.81 -23.81
CA ALA A 719 -6.96 4.49 -23.76
C ALA A 719 -5.44 4.55 -23.56
N TRP A 720 -4.76 5.51 -24.19
CA TRP A 720 -3.32 5.71 -23.99
C TRP A 720 -2.96 6.12 -22.58
N PHE A 721 -3.70 7.04 -21.95
CA PHE A 721 -3.44 7.42 -20.56
C PHE A 721 -3.54 6.21 -19.62
N ILE A 722 -4.52 5.33 -19.84
CA ILE A 722 -4.65 4.09 -19.06
C ILE A 722 -3.45 3.16 -19.34
N VAL A 723 -3.09 2.95 -20.61
CA VAL A 723 -1.94 2.10 -20.98
C VAL A 723 -0.62 2.63 -20.42
N ASP A 724 -0.35 3.93 -20.56
CA ASP A 724 0.84 4.60 -20.05
C ASP A 724 0.97 4.42 -18.52
N GLU A 725 -0.14 4.58 -17.81
CA GLU A 725 -0.15 4.41 -16.37
C GLU A 725 0.07 2.95 -15.95
N LEU A 726 -0.49 1.98 -16.69
CA LEU A 726 -0.21 0.57 -16.46
C LEU A 726 1.25 0.22 -16.81
N ARG A 727 1.83 0.81 -17.85
CA ARG A 727 3.24 0.58 -18.23
C ARG A 727 4.22 1.03 -17.15
N LYS A 728 3.90 2.08 -16.40
CA LYS A 728 4.71 2.52 -15.25
C LYS A 728 4.80 1.46 -14.15
N GLU A 729 3.77 0.62 -14.00
CA GLU A 729 3.72 -0.41 -12.94
C GLU A 729 4.09 -1.82 -13.46
N TYR A 730 3.78 -2.15 -14.71
CA TYR A 730 3.89 -3.51 -15.25
C TYR A 730 4.83 -3.64 -16.49
N GLY A 731 5.45 -2.55 -16.95
CA GLY A 731 6.43 -2.56 -18.05
C GLY A 731 5.88 -2.14 -19.42
N LEU A 732 6.78 -1.85 -20.37
CA LEU A 732 6.45 -1.22 -21.66
C LEU A 732 5.62 -2.08 -22.62
N GLU A 733 5.63 -3.41 -22.44
CA GLU A 733 4.88 -4.35 -23.30
C GLU A 733 3.36 -4.25 -23.13
N VAL A 734 2.91 -3.72 -21.99
CA VAL A 734 1.47 -3.59 -21.70
C VAL A 734 0.79 -2.74 -22.78
N GLY A 735 -0.28 -3.27 -23.38
CA GLY A 735 -1.08 -2.54 -24.37
C GLY A 735 -0.34 -2.22 -25.67
N ALA A 736 0.68 -2.99 -26.05
CA ALA A 736 1.40 -2.82 -27.32
C ALA A 736 0.46 -2.85 -28.55
N GLU A 737 -0.64 -3.61 -28.50
CA GLU A 737 -1.67 -3.64 -29.54
C GLU A 737 -2.40 -2.30 -29.69
N VAL A 738 -2.67 -1.65 -28.56
CA VAL A 738 -3.35 -0.34 -28.51
C VAL A 738 -2.39 0.75 -29.00
N ALA A 739 -1.11 0.68 -28.62
CA ALA A 739 -0.08 1.59 -29.09
C ALA A 739 0.20 1.47 -30.60
N ARG A 740 0.05 0.28 -31.19
CA ARG A 740 0.13 0.09 -32.65
C ARG A 740 -1.01 0.82 -33.37
N CYS A 741 -2.20 0.87 -32.79
CA CYS A 741 -3.33 1.62 -33.36
C CYS A 741 -3.03 3.13 -33.46
N PHE A 742 -2.26 3.70 -32.53
CA PHE A 742 -1.82 5.10 -32.59
C PHE A 742 -0.92 5.42 -33.78
N LYS A 743 0.00 4.51 -34.13
CA LYS A 743 0.94 4.74 -35.23
C LYS A 743 0.23 4.77 -36.59
N THR A 744 -0.76 3.92 -36.79
CA THR A 744 -1.58 3.87 -38.01
C THR A 744 -2.58 5.03 -38.15
N SER A 745 -2.81 5.84 -37.11
CA SER A 745 -3.72 6.99 -37.18
C SER A 745 -3.01 8.32 -37.50
N GLN A 746 -1.68 8.33 -37.51
CA GLN A 746 -0.85 9.49 -37.87
C GLN A 746 -0.30 9.43 -39.30
N GLU A 747 -0.47 8.29 -40.00
CA GLU A 747 -0.29 8.13 -41.45
C GLU A 747 -1.62 8.39 -42.16
#